data_AF-A0A845WL58-F1
#
_entry.id   AF-A0A845WL58-F1
#
_cell.length_a   1.000
_cell.length_b   1.000
_cell.length_c   1.000
_cell.angle_alpha   90.00
_cell.angle_beta   90.00
_cell.angle_gamma   90.00
#
_symmetry.space_group_name_H-M   'P 1'
#
loop_
_entity.id
_entity.type
_entity.pdbx_description
1 polymer ?
#
loop_
_entity_poly.entity_id
_entity_poly.type
_entity_poly.pdbx_seq_one_letter_code
_entity_poly.pdbx_strand_id
1 'polypeptide(L)'
;MSTIKISDNNLNSFYNQNPDFDILQFNFRNGQADKLNWDNLERETILELLKKYQRLLRLNPDPEIAKALLNQSTQPREGEVLSSEELDSAHAIAAIPETEFIQDYSEILSVNGEQDGEQVALTIHQNATAVKAQTALLWANVHHQVASPHTRAMGVNNVGSDIHKFEDFPSYQELFGTLNYCECEHCRSIFSPAAYFVDLMRIVDRYITQPNKDKIPANFQLENRRPDLAEIELTCEKTNHQIPYLQIVNERLTYLVNTLLQRDPDTVPFRALAEQNYPFNLPFNLPLTQIRTYLAQLKTSLFDIYSVFGVDEKEVAREYLELSHQEYQLITTSSAQDSQALGKSYGVDNLTNTEIDKLKNVDNFLARTGLTLDELNQLLYQNLSKPEIEAGMCHQFFINRGLGNNDYLQISPDSNEITHLNSDTLDRINRFVRLAKKLNWSFADLDWVLRAISNDNPKIDDDSNTIIKIAKIKQIAEKYKLKLDVVCSFWHDIKTSGVGDNEPSQALFDIVFNHHYLLGGQEPYHPDYKDLSGNYLNPLYQETPLTWKVGQNNETATNASRVAAGLRISLDELKALRIAFFSNSNSEEEIDLTVQNLSVFYRHAQLATIAKLPIEQYLILLRLINKQIQIFAVEDVVEILDMVVWLRKSGFHVYELDYILNGTESKYVGKWDKEEDIQRFLESLQTIKIDRHKADELLEELKTIVDNSTSSSDTQYLLSTLWENVMGFIGRTIVLPDSVEKEIKDSFKEIEKQNPQGEDTDPIYLR
;
A
#
# COMPACT_ATOMS: atom_id res chain seq x y z
N MET A 1 -31.97 -10.33 82.86
CA MET A 1 -31.08 -9.86 81.79
C MET A 1 -30.43 -8.58 82.31
N SER A 2 -29.11 -8.49 82.29
CA SER A 2 -28.40 -7.28 82.70
C SER A 2 -28.66 -6.16 81.69
N THR A 3 -29.05 -4.98 82.16
CA THR A 3 -29.11 -3.76 81.34
C THR A 3 -27.75 -3.49 80.71
N ILE A 4 -27.68 -3.35 79.38
CA ILE A 4 -26.43 -3.00 78.69
C ILE A 4 -26.07 -1.56 79.03
N LYS A 5 -24.88 -1.36 79.60
CA LYS A 5 -24.30 -0.04 79.91
C LYS A 5 -23.04 0.14 79.08
N ILE A 6 -22.90 1.33 78.49
CA ILE A 6 -21.77 1.66 77.63
C ILE A 6 -20.63 2.21 78.47
N SER A 7 -19.42 1.69 78.24
CA SER A 7 -18.17 2.12 78.84
C SER A 7 -17.67 3.42 78.18
N ASP A 8 -18.41 4.52 78.35
CA ASP A 8 -18.05 5.86 77.87
C ASP A 8 -17.98 6.85 79.05
N ASN A 9 -16.85 7.55 79.18
CA ASN A 9 -16.62 8.53 80.24
C ASN A 9 -17.70 9.63 80.26
N ASN A 10 -18.27 9.97 79.10
CA ASN A 10 -19.32 10.97 78.96
C ASN A 10 -20.70 10.46 79.42
N LEU A 11 -20.89 9.13 79.52
CA LEU A 11 -22.16 8.50 79.91
C LEU A 11 -22.19 7.97 81.35
N ASN A 12 -21.02 7.86 82.01
CA ASN A 12 -20.92 7.32 83.37
C ASN A 12 -21.79 8.06 84.40
N SER A 13 -21.77 9.40 84.39
CA SER A 13 -22.60 10.23 85.27
C SER A 13 -24.09 10.05 85.00
N PHE A 14 -24.48 9.88 83.73
CA PHE A 14 -25.86 9.63 83.33
C PHE A 14 -26.36 8.26 83.82
N TYR A 15 -25.58 7.19 83.64
CA TYR A 15 -25.95 5.85 84.10
C TYR A 15 -26.00 5.71 85.64
N ASN A 16 -25.24 6.54 86.37
CA ASN A 16 -25.30 6.60 87.83
C ASN A 16 -26.61 7.25 88.32
N GLN A 17 -27.09 8.28 87.62
CA GLN A 17 -28.35 8.95 87.94
C GLN A 17 -29.58 8.18 87.44
N ASN A 18 -29.42 7.34 86.42
CA ASN A 18 -30.49 6.56 85.79
C ASN A 18 -30.11 5.05 85.77
N PRO A 19 -30.09 4.38 86.94
CA PRO A 19 -29.56 3.02 87.05
C PRO A 19 -30.36 1.96 86.27
N ASP A 20 -31.66 2.18 86.10
CA ASP A 20 -32.61 1.29 85.42
C ASP A 20 -32.73 1.57 83.90
N PHE A 21 -31.94 2.49 83.36
CA PHE A 21 -32.00 2.84 81.94
C PHE A 21 -31.46 1.71 81.05
N ASP A 22 -32.32 1.20 80.16
CA ASP A 22 -31.96 0.22 79.11
C ASP A 22 -31.94 0.91 77.74
N ILE A 23 -30.74 1.09 77.19
CA ILE A 23 -30.55 1.80 75.92
C ILE A 23 -31.22 1.10 74.72
N LEU A 24 -31.36 -0.22 74.71
CA LEU A 24 -31.95 -0.94 73.56
C LEU A 24 -33.47 -0.81 73.55
N GLN A 25 -34.10 -0.85 74.73
CA GLN A 25 -35.55 -0.79 74.89
C GLN A 25 -36.11 0.64 74.97
N PHE A 26 -35.25 1.63 75.26
CA PHE A 26 -35.69 3.01 75.42
C PHE A 26 -36.16 3.65 74.11
N ASN A 27 -37.35 4.27 74.10
CA ASN A 27 -37.85 4.97 72.94
C ASN A 27 -37.55 6.48 73.04
N PHE A 28 -36.52 6.94 72.33
CA PHE A 28 -36.16 8.36 72.30
C PHE A 28 -37.17 9.27 71.56
N ARG A 29 -38.19 8.72 70.90
CA ARG A 29 -39.10 9.46 70.00
C ARG A 29 -40.47 9.81 70.60
N ASN A 30 -40.81 9.32 71.79
CA ASN A 30 -42.14 9.48 72.41
C ASN A 30 -42.16 10.41 73.64
N GLY A 31 -41.15 11.28 73.80
CA GLY A 31 -41.01 12.18 74.95
C GLY A 31 -40.63 11.50 76.27
N GLN A 32 -40.34 10.19 76.29
CA GLN A 32 -39.89 9.51 77.50
C GLN A 32 -38.55 10.05 78.03
N ALA A 33 -37.73 10.66 77.17
CA ALA A 33 -36.47 11.29 77.55
C ALA A 33 -36.65 12.43 78.58
N ASP A 34 -37.81 13.10 78.59
CA ASP A 34 -38.13 14.15 79.57
C ASP A 34 -38.29 13.62 80.99
N LYS A 35 -38.49 12.30 81.16
CA LYS A 35 -38.72 11.66 82.46
C LYS A 35 -37.44 11.12 83.12
N LEU A 36 -36.29 11.24 82.44
CA LEU A 36 -34.99 10.83 82.95
C LEU A 36 -34.40 11.93 83.86
N ASN A 37 -33.50 11.54 84.76
CA ASN A 37 -32.76 12.49 85.59
C ASN A 37 -31.59 13.08 84.78
N TRP A 38 -31.53 14.42 84.74
CA TRP A 38 -30.56 15.20 83.98
C TRP A 38 -29.77 16.19 84.86
N ASP A 39 -29.80 16.05 86.18
CA ASP A 39 -29.19 17.00 87.12
C ASP A 39 -27.68 17.17 86.86
N ASN A 40 -27.27 18.39 86.52
CA ASN A 40 -25.89 18.76 86.17
C ASN A 40 -25.30 17.95 84.99
N LEU A 41 -26.14 17.50 84.05
CA LEU A 41 -25.73 16.81 82.83
C LEU A 41 -25.96 17.68 81.59
N GLU A 42 -25.07 17.58 80.60
CA GLU A 42 -25.29 18.18 79.27
C GLU A 42 -26.30 17.35 78.48
N ARG A 43 -27.59 17.66 78.70
CA ARG A 43 -28.71 16.89 78.19
C ARG A 43 -28.64 16.63 76.68
N GLU A 44 -28.44 17.66 75.86
CA GLU A 44 -28.47 17.54 74.40
C GLU A 44 -27.31 16.69 73.88
N THR A 45 -26.09 16.94 74.36
CA THR A 45 -24.88 16.20 74.00
C THR A 45 -25.01 14.72 74.34
N ILE A 46 -25.43 14.40 75.58
CA ILE A 46 -25.60 13.02 76.04
C ILE A 46 -26.74 12.33 75.30
N LEU A 47 -27.84 13.04 75.03
CA LEU A 47 -28.97 12.48 74.30
C LEU A 47 -28.59 12.09 72.87
N GLU A 48 -27.86 12.93 72.15
CA GLU A 48 -27.36 12.61 70.81
C GLU A 48 -26.38 11.43 70.83
N LEU A 49 -25.47 11.40 71.80
CA LEU A 49 -24.54 10.30 71.98
C LEU A 49 -25.26 8.97 72.26
N LEU A 50 -26.27 8.97 73.15
CA LEU A 50 -27.10 7.80 73.43
C LEU A 50 -27.89 7.34 72.19
N LYS A 51 -28.38 8.26 71.35
CA LYS A 51 -29.03 7.90 70.08
C LYS A 51 -28.05 7.26 69.09
N LYS A 52 -26.81 7.77 68.99
CA LYS A 52 -25.74 7.18 68.18
C LYS A 52 -25.44 5.75 68.62
N TYR A 53 -25.20 5.55 69.92
CA TYR A 53 -24.97 4.22 70.46
C TYR A 53 -26.17 3.28 70.31
N GLN A 54 -27.40 3.75 70.52
CA GLN A 54 -28.58 2.92 70.29
C GLN A 54 -28.67 2.42 68.85
N ARG A 55 -28.34 3.27 67.87
CA ARG A 55 -28.34 2.88 66.44
C ARG A 55 -27.34 1.75 66.18
N LEU A 56 -26.12 1.88 66.70
CA LEU A 56 -25.08 0.87 66.52
C LEU A 56 -25.36 -0.42 67.29
N LEU A 57 -25.85 -0.32 68.53
CA LEU A 57 -26.22 -1.47 69.36
C LEU A 57 -27.36 -2.31 68.76
N ARG A 58 -28.18 -1.71 67.88
CA ARG A 58 -29.20 -2.44 67.12
C ARG A 58 -28.64 -3.20 65.92
N LEU A 59 -27.44 -2.84 65.44
CA LEU A 59 -26.72 -3.59 64.41
C LEU A 59 -25.92 -4.74 65.02
N ASN A 60 -25.31 -4.50 66.19
CA ASN A 60 -24.64 -5.52 67.00
C ASN A 60 -24.75 -5.12 68.49
N PRO A 61 -25.33 -5.97 69.37
CA PRO A 61 -25.63 -5.62 70.76
C PRO A 61 -24.40 -5.51 71.69
N ASP A 62 -23.18 -5.58 71.16
CA ASP A 62 -21.94 -5.42 71.93
C ASP A 62 -21.54 -3.93 72.10
N PRO A 63 -21.46 -3.42 73.34
CA PRO A 63 -21.13 -2.02 73.62
C PRO A 63 -19.70 -1.63 73.24
N GLU A 64 -18.74 -2.54 73.26
CA GLU A 64 -17.35 -2.23 72.88
C GLU A 64 -17.23 -2.11 71.36
N ILE A 65 -17.97 -2.94 70.60
CA ILE A 65 -18.09 -2.82 69.14
C ILE A 65 -18.74 -1.50 68.74
N ALA A 66 -19.85 -1.13 69.40
CA ALA A 66 -20.52 0.15 69.12
C ALA A 66 -19.60 1.35 69.40
N LYS A 67 -18.76 1.27 70.44
CA LYS A 67 -17.75 2.29 70.75
C LYS A 67 -16.61 2.31 69.75
N ALA A 68 -16.13 1.14 69.32
CA ALA A 68 -15.09 1.03 68.30
C ALA A 68 -15.53 1.70 66.99
N LEU A 69 -16.74 1.41 66.51
CA LEU A 69 -17.31 2.02 65.30
C LEU A 69 -17.50 3.52 65.43
N LEU A 70 -18.07 3.99 66.54
CA LEU A 70 -18.37 5.41 66.71
C LEU A 70 -17.11 6.29 66.79
N ASN A 71 -16.01 5.73 67.29
CA ASN A 71 -14.72 6.43 67.36
C ASN A 71 -13.96 6.46 66.04
N GLN A 72 -14.46 5.78 64.99
CA GLN A 72 -13.89 5.88 63.66
C GLN A 72 -14.52 7.00 62.84
N SER A 73 -13.66 7.67 62.07
CA SER A 73 -14.05 8.68 61.09
C SER A 73 -13.78 8.14 59.70
N THR A 74 -14.77 8.16 58.80
CA THR A 74 -14.53 7.82 57.40
C THR A 74 -13.72 8.92 56.73
N GLN A 75 -12.71 8.57 55.93
CA GLN A 75 -12.06 9.52 55.02
C GLN A 75 -13.02 9.82 53.85
N PRO A 76 -13.18 11.09 53.43
CA PRO A 76 -13.98 11.40 52.24
C PRO A 76 -13.37 10.77 50.99
N ARG A 77 -14.20 10.24 50.09
CA ARG A 77 -13.75 9.81 48.75
C ARG A 77 -13.40 11.04 47.91
N GLU A 78 -12.36 10.94 47.09
CA GLU A 78 -12.02 11.99 46.11
C GLU A 78 -13.24 12.27 45.21
N GLY A 79 -13.81 13.48 45.31
CA GLY A 79 -14.96 13.93 44.53
C GLY A 79 -16.28 14.09 45.31
N GLU A 80 -16.37 13.67 46.57
CA GLU A 80 -17.56 13.87 47.41
C GLU A 80 -17.40 15.10 48.34
N VAL A 81 -18.37 16.03 48.31
CA VAL A 81 -18.40 17.27 49.12
C VAL A 81 -19.04 17.03 50.49
N LEU A 82 -18.83 15.85 51.09
CA LEU A 82 -19.39 15.50 52.40
C LEU A 82 -18.26 15.37 53.42
N SER A 83 -18.44 16.05 54.56
CA SER A 83 -17.54 15.99 55.72
C SER A 83 -17.32 14.55 56.15
N SER A 84 -16.14 14.24 56.70
CA SER A 84 -15.85 12.95 57.34
C SER A 84 -17.00 12.52 58.27
N GLU A 85 -17.81 11.56 57.85
CA GLU A 85 -18.95 11.10 58.65
C GLU A 85 -18.47 10.05 59.67
N GLU A 86 -18.86 10.24 60.92
CA GLU A 86 -18.69 9.21 61.96
C GLU A 86 -19.53 7.99 61.57
N LEU A 87 -19.04 6.77 61.83
CA LEU A 87 -19.81 5.54 61.62
C LEU A 87 -20.88 5.37 62.71
N ASP A 88 -21.89 6.22 62.69
CA ASP A 88 -22.90 6.36 63.75
C ASP A 88 -24.26 5.73 63.40
N SER A 89 -24.37 5.14 62.19
CA SER A 89 -25.63 4.65 61.65
C SER A 89 -25.47 3.50 60.66
N ALA A 90 -26.56 2.76 60.46
CA ALA A 90 -26.68 1.77 59.39
C ALA A 90 -26.45 2.35 57.99
N HIS A 91 -26.79 3.62 57.77
CA HIS A 91 -26.64 4.26 56.46
C HIS A 91 -25.17 4.57 56.15
N ALA A 92 -24.44 5.09 57.14
CA ALA A 92 -23.01 5.36 57.04
C ALA A 92 -22.22 4.06 56.79
N ILE A 93 -22.52 3.00 57.55
CA ILE A 93 -21.86 1.69 57.39
C ILE A 93 -22.19 1.08 56.01
N ALA A 94 -23.47 1.07 55.60
CA ALA A 94 -23.90 0.50 54.32
C ALA A 94 -23.59 1.40 53.10
N ALA A 95 -22.90 2.54 53.28
CA ALA A 95 -22.33 3.32 52.19
C ALA A 95 -20.94 2.79 51.76
N ILE A 96 -20.25 2.11 52.68
CA ILE A 96 -18.96 1.46 52.41
C ILE A 96 -19.23 0.09 51.75
N PRO A 97 -18.56 -0.28 50.64
CA PRO A 97 -18.64 -1.62 50.04
C PRO A 97 -18.27 -2.71 51.05
N GLU A 98 -18.97 -3.85 51.03
CA GLU A 98 -18.79 -4.94 52.01
C GLU A 98 -17.32 -5.38 52.14
N THR A 99 -16.63 -5.58 51.02
CA THR A 99 -15.22 -6.00 51.01
C THR A 99 -14.28 -4.95 51.61
N GLU A 100 -14.53 -3.67 51.33
CA GLU A 100 -13.76 -2.53 51.86
C GLU A 100 -14.03 -2.38 53.36
N PHE A 101 -15.29 -2.50 53.79
CA PHE A 101 -15.66 -2.44 55.20
C PHE A 101 -15.04 -3.58 56.02
N ILE A 102 -15.03 -4.82 55.49
CA ILE A 102 -14.37 -5.94 56.16
C ILE A 102 -12.87 -5.70 56.23
N GLN A 103 -12.25 -5.26 55.14
CA GLN A 103 -10.81 -5.00 55.09
C GLN A 103 -10.38 -3.91 56.08
N ASP A 104 -11.11 -2.80 56.13
CA ASP A 104 -10.70 -1.61 56.89
C ASP A 104 -11.08 -1.69 58.38
N TYR A 105 -12.12 -2.45 58.74
CA TYR A 105 -12.67 -2.44 60.10
C TYR A 105 -12.57 -3.78 60.84
N SER A 106 -12.16 -4.88 60.20
CA SER A 106 -12.01 -6.19 60.87
C SER A 106 -11.05 -6.17 62.07
N GLU A 107 -9.92 -5.44 61.98
CA GLU A 107 -8.93 -5.36 63.07
C GLU A 107 -9.52 -4.69 64.32
N ILE A 108 -10.21 -3.55 64.14
CA ILE A 108 -10.80 -2.82 65.27
C ILE A 108 -12.05 -3.50 65.84
N LEU A 109 -12.71 -4.34 65.05
CA LEU A 109 -13.89 -5.12 65.44
C LEU A 109 -13.53 -6.44 66.13
N SER A 110 -12.24 -6.80 66.15
CA SER A 110 -11.69 -7.92 66.93
C SER A 110 -11.47 -7.54 68.40
N VAL A 111 -12.51 -7.06 69.07
CA VAL A 111 -12.41 -6.53 70.44
C VAL A 111 -11.87 -7.60 71.40
N ASN A 112 -10.76 -7.29 72.09
CA ASN A 112 -10.04 -8.16 73.03
C ASN A 112 -9.51 -9.50 72.46
N GLY A 113 -9.51 -9.68 71.13
CA GLY A 113 -8.99 -10.89 70.47
C GLY A 113 -9.85 -12.16 70.68
N GLU A 114 -11.06 -12.03 71.22
CA GLU A 114 -11.96 -13.17 71.52
C GLU A 114 -12.94 -13.46 70.36
N GLN A 115 -13.16 -12.51 69.44
CA GLN A 115 -14.08 -12.63 68.32
C GLN A 115 -13.36 -12.50 66.97
N ASP A 116 -13.84 -13.24 65.97
CA ASP A 116 -13.38 -13.11 64.58
C ASP A 116 -13.91 -11.79 63.98
N GLY A 117 -13.04 -10.79 63.91
CA GLY A 117 -13.38 -9.45 63.43
C GLY A 117 -13.87 -9.41 61.98
N GLU A 118 -13.44 -10.34 61.12
CA GLU A 118 -13.97 -10.42 59.75
C GLU A 118 -15.44 -10.85 59.77
N GLN A 119 -15.77 -11.86 60.56
CA GLN A 119 -17.14 -12.36 60.68
C GLN A 119 -18.08 -11.35 61.35
N VAL A 120 -17.55 -10.60 62.34
CA VAL A 120 -18.26 -9.50 63.00
C VAL A 120 -18.51 -8.34 62.01
N ALA A 121 -17.49 -7.93 61.25
CA ALA A 121 -17.60 -6.88 60.23
C ALA A 121 -18.63 -7.24 59.15
N LEU A 122 -18.58 -8.47 58.65
CA LEU A 122 -19.54 -8.99 57.68
C LEU A 122 -20.98 -8.92 58.22
N THR A 123 -21.19 -9.40 59.46
CA THR A 123 -22.53 -9.41 60.07
C THR A 123 -23.07 -7.99 60.27
N ILE A 124 -22.24 -7.07 60.74
CA ILE A 124 -22.61 -5.66 60.94
C ILE A 124 -22.98 -5.01 59.60
N HIS A 125 -22.18 -5.25 58.55
CA HIS A 125 -22.43 -4.71 57.22
C HIS A 125 -23.73 -5.25 56.62
N GLN A 126 -23.99 -6.54 56.74
CA GLN A 126 -25.23 -7.16 56.28
C GLN A 126 -26.46 -6.61 57.02
N ASN A 127 -26.36 -6.45 58.35
CA ASN A 127 -27.42 -5.84 59.15
C ASN A 127 -27.65 -4.38 58.76
N ALA A 128 -26.58 -3.61 58.55
CA ALA A 128 -26.65 -2.22 58.11
C ALA A 128 -27.32 -2.11 56.74
N THR A 129 -26.94 -2.98 55.81
CA THR A 129 -27.51 -3.06 54.46
C THR A 129 -29.00 -3.43 54.51
N ALA A 130 -29.39 -4.39 55.35
CA ALA A 130 -30.78 -4.77 55.55
C ALA A 130 -31.61 -3.60 56.12
N VAL A 131 -31.09 -2.88 57.11
CA VAL A 131 -31.77 -1.70 57.70
C VAL A 131 -31.92 -0.58 56.67
N LYS A 132 -30.87 -0.28 55.89
CA LYS A 132 -30.92 0.71 54.80
C LYS A 132 -31.96 0.32 53.75
N ALA A 133 -31.97 -0.93 53.32
CA ALA A 133 -32.94 -1.44 52.34
C ALA A 133 -34.39 -1.37 52.87
N GLN A 134 -34.62 -1.77 54.13
CA GLN A 134 -35.93 -1.67 54.77
C GLN A 134 -36.39 -0.21 54.91
N THR A 135 -35.49 0.69 55.29
CA THR A 135 -35.78 2.13 55.43
C THR A 135 -36.12 2.73 54.06
N ALA A 136 -35.35 2.41 53.02
CA ALA A 136 -35.61 2.86 51.65
C ALA A 136 -36.94 2.33 51.12
N LEU A 137 -37.24 1.04 51.37
CA LEU A 137 -38.52 0.43 50.99
C LEU A 137 -39.70 1.07 51.73
N LEU A 138 -39.53 1.36 53.03
CA LEU A 138 -40.54 2.05 53.82
C LEU A 138 -40.78 3.46 53.29
N TRP A 139 -39.72 4.23 53.03
CA TRP A 139 -39.81 5.56 52.43
C TRP A 139 -40.52 5.51 51.08
N ALA A 140 -40.11 4.60 50.19
CA ALA A 140 -40.69 4.46 48.86
C ALA A 140 -42.19 4.09 48.94
N ASN A 141 -42.56 3.13 49.80
CA ASN A 141 -43.95 2.73 49.97
C ASN A 141 -44.80 3.82 50.61
N VAL A 142 -44.29 4.49 51.65
CA VAL A 142 -45.00 5.60 52.30
C VAL A 142 -45.21 6.75 51.31
N HIS A 143 -44.17 7.16 50.60
CA HIS A 143 -44.27 8.28 49.68
C HIS A 143 -45.13 7.94 48.44
N HIS A 144 -44.92 6.78 47.80
CA HIS A 144 -45.64 6.43 46.57
C HIS A 144 -47.04 5.88 46.80
N GLN A 145 -47.28 5.12 47.86
CA GLN A 145 -48.59 4.50 48.09
C GLN A 145 -49.44 5.28 49.08
N VAL A 146 -48.87 5.85 50.13
CA VAL A 146 -49.65 6.45 51.22
C VAL A 146 -49.80 7.97 51.09
N ALA A 147 -48.72 8.67 50.79
CA ALA A 147 -48.70 10.12 50.61
C ALA A 147 -49.18 10.57 49.21
N SER A 148 -49.51 9.63 48.31
CA SER A 148 -49.99 9.97 46.97
C SER A 148 -51.31 10.77 47.05
N PRO A 149 -51.52 11.77 46.17
CA PRO A 149 -52.79 12.50 46.10
C PRO A 149 -54.00 11.58 45.92
N HIS A 150 -53.84 10.46 45.20
CA HIS A 150 -54.90 9.49 44.93
C HIS A 150 -55.31 8.71 46.19
N THR A 151 -54.35 8.23 46.97
CA THR A 151 -54.64 7.48 48.21
C THR A 151 -55.25 8.39 49.27
N ARG A 152 -54.81 9.66 49.32
CA ARG A 152 -55.39 10.67 50.21
C ARG A 152 -56.84 11.04 49.86
N ALA A 153 -57.20 10.97 48.58
CA ALA A 153 -58.56 11.24 48.11
C ALA A 153 -59.54 10.08 48.39
N MET A 154 -59.08 8.91 48.85
CA MET A 154 -59.96 7.79 49.20
C MET A 154 -60.64 8.02 50.54
N GLY A 155 -61.98 8.09 50.53
CA GLY A 155 -62.80 8.33 51.73
C GLY A 155 -62.80 7.23 52.79
N VAL A 156 -62.11 6.10 52.55
CA VAL A 156 -61.96 4.96 53.48
C VAL A 156 -60.50 4.72 53.89
N ASN A 157 -59.65 5.75 53.80
CA ASN A 157 -58.25 5.63 54.16
C ASN A 157 -58.07 5.45 55.68
N ASN A 158 -57.59 4.28 56.11
CA ASN A 158 -57.35 3.92 57.52
C ASN A 158 -55.89 4.12 57.95
N VAL A 159 -55.12 4.91 57.21
CA VAL A 159 -53.72 5.24 57.52
C VAL A 159 -53.67 6.14 58.75
N GLY A 160 -52.91 5.72 59.77
CA GLY A 160 -52.74 6.47 61.02
C GLY A 160 -51.94 7.77 60.84
N SER A 161 -52.18 8.74 61.72
CA SER A 161 -51.58 10.09 61.65
C SER A 161 -50.05 10.13 61.78
N ASP A 162 -49.43 9.04 62.23
CA ASP A 162 -47.97 8.93 62.32
C ASP A 162 -47.28 8.92 60.95
N ILE A 163 -48.00 8.58 59.88
CA ILE A 163 -47.44 8.53 58.53
C ILE A 163 -47.26 9.94 57.94
N HIS A 164 -47.97 10.96 58.45
CA HIS A 164 -47.75 12.36 58.06
C HIS A 164 -46.33 12.87 58.35
N LYS A 165 -45.61 12.25 59.30
CA LYS A 165 -44.21 12.62 59.63
C LYS A 165 -43.21 12.28 58.53
N PHE A 166 -43.59 11.47 57.55
CA PHE A 166 -42.76 11.11 56.41
C PHE A 166 -43.12 11.91 55.16
N GLU A 167 -44.04 12.88 55.25
CA GLU A 167 -44.45 13.76 54.15
C GLU A 167 -43.41 14.84 53.82
N ASP A 168 -42.58 15.22 54.79
CA ASP A 168 -41.54 16.25 54.61
C ASP A 168 -40.34 15.73 53.79
N PHE A 169 -40.29 14.44 53.45
CA PHE A 169 -39.23 13.92 52.60
C PHE A 169 -39.53 14.21 51.13
N PRO A 170 -38.54 14.71 50.36
CA PRO A 170 -38.73 15.04 48.96
C PRO A 170 -39.12 13.81 48.16
N SER A 171 -40.01 13.98 47.19
CA SER A 171 -40.41 12.88 46.30
C SER A 171 -39.27 12.45 45.38
N TYR A 172 -39.35 11.25 44.80
CA TYR A 172 -38.39 10.81 43.78
C TYR A 172 -38.35 11.79 42.57
N GLN A 173 -39.48 12.40 42.22
CA GLN A 173 -39.54 13.40 41.15
C GLN A 173 -38.87 14.74 41.52
N GLU A 174 -38.94 15.12 42.80
CA GLU A 174 -38.28 16.32 43.29
C GLU A 174 -36.76 16.13 43.39
N LEU A 175 -36.31 14.91 43.72
CA LEU A 175 -34.89 14.57 43.80
C LEU A 175 -34.23 14.39 42.42
N PHE A 176 -34.92 13.70 41.49
CA PHE A 176 -34.31 13.21 40.24
C PHE A 176 -34.99 13.74 38.98
N GLY A 177 -36.00 14.60 39.10
CA GLY A 177 -36.72 15.19 37.97
C GLY A 177 -37.88 14.33 37.45
N THR A 178 -38.35 14.66 36.25
CA THR A 178 -39.57 14.07 35.68
C THR A 178 -39.42 12.58 35.39
N LEU A 179 -40.39 11.77 35.82
CA LEU A 179 -40.45 10.33 35.52
C LEU A 179 -41.17 10.02 34.20
N ASN A 180 -41.24 10.98 33.27
CA ASN A 180 -41.93 10.78 32.00
C ASN A 180 -41.02 10.06 31.01
N TYR A 181 -40.86 8.74 31.19
CA TYR A 181 -39.97 7.90 30.38
C TYR A 181 -40.36 7.85 28.89
N CYS A 182 -41.60 8.19 28.54
CA CYS A 182 -42.14 8.07 27.17
C CYS A 182 -41.67 9.18 26.20
N GLU A 183 -41.02 10.24 26.68
CA GLU A 183 -40.52 11.34 25.84
C GLU A 183 -39.00 11.28 25.60
N CYS A 184 -38.34 10.20 26.02
CA CYS A 184 -36.90 10.03 25.88
C CYS A 184 -36.54 9.42 24.51
N GLU A 185 -35.68 10.09 23.73
CA GLU A 185 -35.09 9.49 22.53
C GLU A 185 -34.28 8.24 22.90
N HIS A 186 -34.27 7.22 22.04
CA HIS A 186 -33.61 5.94 22.34
C HIS A 186 -32.13 6.09 22.70
N CYS A 187 -31.43 7.08 22.13
CA CYS A 187 -30.03 7.43 22.45
C CYS A 187 -29.82 7.95 23.88
N ARG A 188 -30.86 8.47 24.54
CA ARG A 188 -30.83 8.98 25.92
C ARG A 188 -31.37 7.96 26.94
N SER A 189 -31.76 6.77 26.47
CA SER A 189 -32.21 5.67 27.31
C SER A 189 -31.06 5.05 28.10
N ILE A 190 -31.36 4.50 29.27
CA ILE A 190 -30.45 3.63 30.04
C ILE A 190 -30.12 2.32 29.29
N PHE A 191 -30.88 1.99 28.24
CA PHE A 191 -30.65 0.85 27.35
C PHE A 191 -30.00 1.27 26.02
N SER A 192 -29.57 2.53 25.90
CA SER A 192 -28.93 3.04 24.70
C SER A 192 -27.52 2.44 24.48
N PRO A 193 -26.99 2.47 23.25
CA PRO A 193 -25.60 2.10 23.00
C PRO A 193 -24.60 2.95 23.81
N ALA A 194 -24.91 4.23 24.05
CA ALA A 194 -24.10 5.10 24.89
C ALA A 194 -24.09 4.66 26.36
N ALA A 195 -25.24 4.29 26.92
CA ALA A 195 -25.33 3.74 28.27
C ALA A 195 -24.57 2.41 28.39
N TYR A 196 -24.67 1.54 27.38
CA TYR A 196 -23.87 0.32 27.29
C TYR A 196 -22.37 0.61 27.26
N PHE A 197 -21.93 1.61 26.48
CA PHE A 197 -20.52 2.02 26.43
C PHE A 197 -20.00 2.50 27.79
N VAL A 198 -20.77 3.33 28.51
CA VAL A 198 -20.40 3.79 29.85
C VAL A 198 -20.31 2.63 30.84
N ASP A 199 -21.27 1.70 30.80
CA ASP A 199 -21.23 0.52 31.67
C ASP A 199 -20.04 -0.39 31.33
N LEU A 200 -19.71 -0.54 30.05
CA LEU A 200 -18.52 -1.27 29.62
C LEU A 200 -17.23 -0.61 30.12
N MET A 201 -17.09 0.72 30.02
CA MET A 201 -15.95 1.46 30.55
C MET A 201 -15.83 1.27 32.08
N ARG A 202 -16.95 1.33 32.80
CA ARG A 202 -17.02 1.06 34.25
C ARG A 202 -16.59 -0.38 34.59
N ILE A 203 -17.05 -1.37 33.83
CA ILE A 203 -16.68 -2.78 34.02
C ILE A 203 -15.19 -2.98 33.78
N VAL A 204 -14.66 -2.42 32.70
CA VAL A 204 -13.22 -2.49 32.38
C VAL A 204 -12.41 -1.86 33.50
N ASP A 205 -12.77 -0.67 33.96
CA ASP A 205 -12.05 -0.01 35.06
C ASP A 205 -12.09 -0.85 36.35
N ARG A 206 -13.29 -1.23 36.81
CA ARG A 206 -13.47 -1.92 38.08
C ARG A 206 -12.86 -3.31 38.13
N TYR A 207 -12.96 -4.08 37.04
CA TYR A 207 -12.61 -5.50 37.05
C TYR A 207 -11.30 -5.82 36.32
N ILE A 208 -10.78 -4.91 35.49
CA ILE A 208 -9.54 -5.12 34.74
C ILE A 208 -8.49 -4.11 35.17
N THR A 209 -8.77 -2.80 35.06
CA THR A 209 -7.77 -1.74 35.32
C THR A 209 -7.38 -1.67 36.79
N GLN A 210 -8.33 -1.40 37.70
CA GLN A 210 -8.02 -1.21 39.13
C GLN A 210 -7.37 -2.44 39.78
N PRO A 211 -7.87 -3.68 39.59
CA PRO A 211 -7.26 -4.86 40.22
C PRO A 211 -5.85 -5.18 39.70
N ASN A 212 -5.48 -4.65 38.53
CA ASN A 212 -4.21 -4.91 37.87
C ASN A 212 -3.38 -3.65 37.62
N LYS A 213 -3.65 -2.56 38.35
CA LYS A 213 -3.04 -1.24 38.14
C LYS A 213 -1.51 -1.30 38.07
N ASP A 214 -0.89 -2.08 38.95
CA ASP A 214 0.57 -2.24 39.03
C ASP A 214 1.12 -3.35 38.11
N LYS A 215 0.24 -4.15 37.50
CA LYS A 215 0.62 -5.29 36.63
C LYS A 215 0.52 -4.96 35.15
N ILE A 216 -0.34 -4.02 34.76
CA ILE A 216 -0.52 -3.61 33.36
C ILE A 216 0.56 -2.57 33.04
N PRO A 217 1.49 -2.83 32.10
CA PRO A 217 2.46 -1.84 31.64
C PRO A 217 1.76 -0.57 31.17
N ALA A 218 2.36 0.60 31.44
CA ALA A 218 1.75 1.90 31.13
C ALA A 218 1.25 2.00 29.68
N ASN A 219 2.07 1.57 28.71
CA ASN A 219 1.73 1.58 27.27
C ASN A 219 0.57 0.63 26.89
N PHE A 220 0.16 -0.27 27.77
CA PHE A 220 -0.97 -1.19 27.56
C PHE A 220 -2.24 -0.81 28.30
N GLN A 221 -2.18 0.21 29.16
CA GLN A 221 -3.38 0.77 29.81
C GLN A 221 -4.31 1.37 28.76
N LEU A 222 -5.63 1.21 28.98
CA LEU A 222 -6.64 1.60 28.00
C LEU A 222 -6.59 3.11 27.70
N GLU A 223 -6.43 3.93 28.73
CA GLU A 223 -6.30 5.39 28.63
C GLU A 223 -5.11 5.83 27.77
N ASN A 224 -3.99 5.09 27.81
CA ASN A 224 -2.82 5.42 26.99
C ASN A 224 -2.97 4.92 25.55
N ARG A 225 -3.64 3.78 25.33
CA ARG A 225 -3.86 3.22 23.99
C ARG A 225 -4.98 3.93 23.22
N ARG A 226 -6.02 4.35 23.93
CA ARG A 226 -7.26 4.91 23.40
C ARG A 226 -7.76 6.04 24.32
N PRO A 227 -6.99 7.13 24.46
CA PRO A 227 -7.39 8.28 25.29
C PRO A 227 -8.72 8.88 24.83
N ASP A 228 -8.99 8.77 23.53
CA ASP A 228 -10.20 9.28 22.89
C ASP A 228 -11.49 8.68 23.46
N LEU A 229 -11.47 7.42 23.96
CA LEU A 229 -12.66 6.78 24.50
C LEU A 229 -13.22 7.53 25.73
N ALA A 230 -12.36 8.14 26.53
CA ALA A 230 -12.80 8.94 27.69
C ALA A 230 -13.38 10.30 27.29
N GLU A 231 -13.04 10.79 26.10
CA GLU A 231 -13.43 12.11 25.59
C GLU A 231 -14.62 12.05 24.62
N ILE A 232 -15.14 10.85 24.28
CA ILE A 232 -16.27 10.71 23.35
C ILE A 232 -17.51 11.38 23.94
N GLU A 233 -18.02 12.39 23.22
CA GLU A 233 -19.32 12.97 23.52
C GLU A 233 -20.46 11.98 23.25
N LEU A 234 -21.25 11.70 24.29
CA LEU A 234 -22.36 10.75 24.23
C LEU A 234 -23.65 11.40 23.71
N THR A 235 -23.63 11.83 22.44
CA THR A 235 -24.78 12.45 21.77
C THR A 235 -25.55 11.47 20.88
N CYS A 236 -26.80 11.82 20.57
CA CYS A 236 -27.64 11.04 19.65
C CYS A 236 -27.06 10.98 18.24
N GLU A 237 -26.41 12.05 17.80
CA GLU A 237 -25.72 12.08 16.51
C GLU A 237 -24.53 11.11 16.49
N LYS A 238 -23.63 11.18 17.49
CA LYS A 238 -22.46 10.29 17.59
C LYS A 238 -22.85 8.81 17.77
N THR A 239 -24.01 8.55 18.36
CA THR A 239 -24.52 7.17 18.56
C THR A 239 -25.06 6.55 17.27
N ASN A 240 -25.70 7.34 16.40
CA ASN A 240 -26.48 6.81 15.27
C ASN A 240 -25.90 7.14 13.89
N HIS A 241 -25.03 8.17 13.79
CA HIS A 241 -24.44 8.57 12.52
C HIS A 241 -23.40 7.53 12.06
N GLN A 242 -23.60 6.99 10.86
CA GLN A 242 -22.69 6.01 10.28
C GLN A 242 -21.48 6.71 9.67
N ILE A 243 -20.28 6.28 10.05
CA ILE A 243 -19.01 6.74 9.47
C ILE A 243 -18.19 5.55 8.97
N PRO A 244 -17.33 5.74 7.95
CA PRO A 244 -16.41 4.68 7.52
C PRO A 244 -15.46 4.29 8.66
N TYR A 245 -15.37 3.00 8.98
CA TYR A 245 -14.47 2.51 10.03
C TYR A 245 -13.01 2.94 9.81
N LEU A 246 -12.56 2.94 8.55
CA LEU A 246 -11.19 3.35 8.18
C LEU A 246 -10.91 4.82 8.52
N GLN A 247 -11.93 5.67 8.55
CA GLN A 247 -11.77 7.06 8.99
C GLN A 247 -11.33 7.10 10.45
N ILE A 248 -11.99 6.35 11.33
CA ILE A 248 -11.65 6.26 12.76
C ILE A 248 -10.22 5.73 12.91
N VAL A 249 -9.84 4.70 12.16
CA VAL A 249 -8.49 4.13 12.18
C VAL A 249 -7.45 5.19 11.80
N ASN A 250 -7.66 5.91 10.69
CA ASN A 250 -6.74 6.94 10.21
C ASN A 250 -6.65 8.13 11.18
N GLU A 251 -7.77 8.54 11.78
CA GLU A 251 -7.78 9.58 12.82
C GLU A 251 -6.95 9.15 14.04
N ARG A 252 -7.12 7.91 14.53
CA ARG A 252 -6.36 7.41 15.68
C ARG A 252 -4.86 7.27 15.37
N LEU A 253 -4.51 6.76 14.19
CA LEU A 253 -3.11 6.66 13.76
C LEU A 253 -2.48 8.04 13.56
N THR A 254 -3.23 9.00 13.01
CA THR A 254 -2.79 10.39 12.82
C THR A 254 -2.50 11.05 14.16
N TYR A 255 -3.43 10.96 15.11
CA TYR A 255 -3.26 11.46 16.46
C TYR A 255 -1.99 10.90 17.13
N LEU A 256 -1.79 9.58 17.04
CA LEU A 256 -0.62 8.92 17.62
C LEU A 256 0.69 9.40 16.97
N VAL A 257 0.73 9.46 15.64
CA VAL A 257 1.92 9.93 14.91
C VAL A 257 2.24 11.38 15.26
N ASN A 258 1.24 12.27 15.32
CA ASN A 258 1.46 13.67 15.71
C ASN A 258 1.97 13.80 17.14
N THR A 259 1.40 13.02 18.07
CA THR A 259 1.83 13.00 19.47
C THR A 259 3.30 12.58 19.58
N LEU A 260 3.69 11.50 18.89
CA LEU A 260 5.07 11.01 18.89
C LEU A 260 6.05 11.99 18.21
N LEU A 261 5.60 12.71 17.18
CA LEU A 261 6.38 13.74 16.49
C LEU A 261 6.31 15.11 17.17
N GLN A 262 5.63 15.25 18.31
CA GLN A 262 5.43 16.51 19.03
C GLN A 262 4.83 17.62 18.15
N ARG A 263 3.84 17.25 17.33
CA ARG A 263 3.09 18.14 16.44
C ARG A 263 1.69 18.39 16.98
N ASP A 264 1.08 19.46 16.50
CA ASP A 264 -0.33 19.74 16.76
C ASP A 264 -1.20 18.53 16.30
N PRO A 265 -2.10 18.00 17.16
CA PRO A 265 -2.99 16.90 16.83
C PRO A 265 -3.76 17.07 15.52
N ASP A 266 -4.08 18.30 15.12
CA ASP A 266 -4.83 18.61 13.91
C ASP A 266 -3.96 18.67 12.64
N THR A 267 -2.62 18.61 12.79
CA THR A 267 -1.70 18.65 11.66
C THR A 267 -1.65 17.31 10.94
N VAL A 268 -1.87 17.28 9.64
CA VAL A 268 -1.79 16.02 8.91
C VAL A 268 -0.31 15.59 8.72
N PRO A 269 0.12 14.40 9.17
CA PRO A 269 1.54 14.04 9.26
C PRO A 269 2.18 13.64 7.91
N PHE A 270 1.45 13.73 6.79
CA PHE A 270 1.92 13.25 5.49
C PHE A 270 3.22 13.91 5.03
N ARG A 271 3.50 15.16 5.43
CA ARG A 271 4.80 15.77 5.16
C ARG A 271 5.95 15.03 5.88
N ALA A 272 5.75 14.62 7.13
CA ALA A 272 6.75 13.79 7.81
C ALA A 272 6.94 12.46 7.11
N LEU A 273 5.83 11.80 6.72
CA LEU A 273 5.89 10.49 6.06
C LEU A 273 6.60 10.56 4.70
N ALA A 274 6.55 11.70 4.01
CA ALA A 274 7.31 11.94 2.78
C ALA A 274 8.83 12.15 3.03
N GLU A 275 9.23 12.44 4.26
CA GLU A 275 10.63 12.74 4.65
C GLU A 275 11.28 11.57 5.42
N GLN A 276 10.52 10.54 5.80
CA GLN A 276 11.05 9.36 6.50
C GLN A 276 11.48 8.25 5.53
N ASN A 277 12.59 7.58 5.87
CA ASN A 277 13.11 6.43 5.12
C ASN A 277 12.74 5.08 5.75
N TYR A 278 12.22 5.06 6.97
CA TYR A 278 11.78 3.84 7.67
C TYR A 278 10.34 4.00 8.15
N PRO A 279 9.48 2.98 8.00
CA PRO A 279 9.74 1.63 7.45
C PRO A 279 10.01 1.56 5.94
N PHE A 280 10.34 0.37 5.42
CA PHE A 280 10.75 0.15 4.01
C PHE A 280 9.70 0.52 2.94
N ASN A 281 8.45 0.74 3.34
CA ASN A 281 7.36 1.23 2.47
C ASN A 281 7.23 2.76 2.44
N LEU A 282 8.07 3.50 3.18
CA LEU A 282 8.21 4.97 3.10
C LEU A 282 9.39 5.34 2.19
N PRO A 283 9.45 6.55 1.62
CA PRO A 283 8.60 7.71 1.86
C PRO A 283 7.23 7.63 1.17
N PHE A 284 6.21 8.23 1.78
CA PHE A 284 4.86 8.32 1.22
C PHE A 284 4.46 9.78 0.93
N ASN A 285 4.20 10.08 -0.34
CA ASN A 285 3.83 11.42 -0.81
C ASN A 285 2.33 11.49 -1.18
N LEU A 286 1.49 11.87 -0.21
CA LEU A 286 0.04 11.93 -0.41
C LEU A 286 -0.39 12.84 -1.56
N PRO A 287 0.09 14.09 -1.69
CA PRO A 287 -0.31 14.96 -2.80
C PRO A 287 -0.06 14.33 -4.17
N LEU A 288 1.09 13.66 -4.36
CA LEU A 288 1.39 12.96 -5.60
C LEU A 288 0.44 11.77 -5.83
N THR A 289 0.14 10.99 -4.78
CA THR A 289 -0.85 9.91 -4.86
C THR A 289 -2.24 10.43 -5.24
N GLN A 290 -2.66 11.58 -4.70
CA GLN A 290 -3.94 12.21 -5.06
C GLN A 290 -3.96 12.67 -6.51
N ILE A 291 -2.89 13.32 -6.99
CA ILE A 291 -2.75 13.73 -8.40
C ILE A 291 -2.89 12.51 -9.31
N ARG A 292 -2.13 11.43 -9.05
CA ARG A 292 -2.20 10.19 -9.83
C ARG A 292 -3.61 9.59 -9.81
N THR A 293 -4.24 9.55 -8.64
CA THR A 293 -5.60 9.00 -8.48
C THR A 293 -6.64 9.81 -9.27
N TYR A 294 -6.58 11.15 -9.22
CA TYR A 294 -7.50 12.01 -9.95
C TYR A 294 -7.28 11.93 -11.46
N LEU A 295 -6.03 11.90 -11.92
CA LEU A 295 -5.70 11.71 -13.35
C LEU A 295 -6.20 10.35 -13.84
N ALA A 296 -6.05 9.29 -13.05
CA ALA A 296 -6.57 7.97 -13.40
C ALA A 296 -8.10 7.97 -13.57
N GLN A 297 -8.84 8.72 -12.74
CA GLN A 297 -10.29 8.91 -12.93
C GLN A 297 -10.63 9.63 -14.25
N LEU A 298 -9.74 10.51 -14.71
CA LEU A 298 -9.82 11.19 -16.01
C LEU A 298 -9.29 10.34 -17.18
N LYS A 299 -8.93 9.07 -16.94
CA LYS A 299 -8.36 8.14 -17.93
C LYS A 299 -7.07 8.65 -18.58
N THR A 300 -6.25 9.35 -17.81
CA THR A 300 -4.90 9.80 -18.19
C THR A 300 -3.94 9.52 -17.05
N SER A 301 -2.64 9.60 -17.31
CA SER A 301 -1.61 9.53 -16.27
C SER A 301 -0.74 10.79 -16.29
N LEU A 302 0.03 10.99 -15.21
CA LEU A 302 1.05 12.05 -15.19
C LEU A 302 2.18 11.73 -16.18
N PHE A 303 2.45 10.45 -16.44
CA PHE A 303 3.34 9.98 -17.50
C PHE A 303 2.89 10.45 -18.89
N ASP A 304 1.59 10.33 -19.22
CA ASP A 304 1.07 10.77 -20.52
C ASP A 304 1.25 12.29 -20.69
N ILE A 305 0.96 13.05 -19.63
CA ILE A 305 1.18 14.49 -19.60
C ILE A 305 2.66 14.81 -19.82
N TYR A 306 3.56 14.20 -19.05
CA TYR A 306 5.00 14.43 -19.18
C TYR A 306 5.52 14.10 -20.59
N SER A 307 5.03 13.01 -21.17
CA SER A 307 5.39 12.58 -22.52
C SER A 307 4.93 13.58 -23.58
N VAL A 308 3.68 14.07 -23.50
CA VAL A 308 3.11 15.04 -24.45
C VAL A 308 3.83 16.39 -24.38
N PHE A 309 4.18 16.84 -23.19
CA PHE A 309 4.86 18.13 -22.99
C PHE A 309 6.38 18.07 -23.22
N GLY A 310 6.94 16.91 -23.58
CA GLY A 310 8.37 16.76 -23.84
C GLY A 310 9.23 17.02 -22.60
N VAL A 311 8.75 16.58 -21.43
CA VAL A 311 9.53 16.64 -20.18
C VAL A 311 10.76 15.72 -20.31
N ASP A 312 11.83 16.02 -19.57
CA ASP A 312 13.06 15.23 -19.53
C ASP A 312 12.79 13.72 -19.37
N GLU A 313 13.49 12.89 -20.15
CA GLU A 313 13.26 11.44 -20.24
C GLU A 313 13.39 10.75 -18.88
N LYS A 314 14.27 11.25 -18.00
CA LYS A 314 14.44 10.72 -16.65
C LYS A 314 13.20 10.94 -15.79
N GLU A 315 12.59 12.12 -15.88
CA GLU A 315 11.36 12.44 -15.15
C GLU A 315 10.16 11.67 -15.70
N VAL A 316 10.10 11.48 -17.03
CA VAL A 316 9.10 10.62 -17.69
C VAL A 316 9.24 9.18 -17.18
N ALA A 317 10.46 8.63 -17.16
CA ALA A 317 10.74 7.29 -16.69
C ALA A 317 10.43 7.11 -15.19
N ARG A 318 10.85 8.08 -14.35
CA ARG A 318 10.53 8.09 -12.92
C ARG A 318 9.02 8.01 -12.70
N GLU A 319 8.26 8.81 -13.44
CA GLU A 319 6.81 8.85 -13.32
C GLU A 319 6.12 7.58 -13.87
N TYR A 320 6.61 7.02 -14.98
CA TYR A 320 6.14 5.72 -15.49
C TYR A 320 6.30 4.60 -14.46
N LEU A 321 7.39 4.62 -13.70
CA LEU A 321 7.66 3.67 -12.61
C LEU A 321 6.99 4.04 -11.29
N GLU A 322 6.17 5.10 -11.28
CA GLU A 322 5.46 5.64 -10.12
C GLU A 322 6.36 6.03 -8.94
N LEU A 323 7.64 6.28 -9.17
CA LEU A 323 8.58 6.71 -8.15
C LEU A 323 8.33 8.18 -7.82
N SER A 324 8.14 8.54 -6.56
CA SER A 324 8.24 9.93 -6.11
C SER A 324 9.69 10.40 -6.22
N HIS A 325 9.91 11.72 -6.15
CA HIS A 325 11.28 12.27 -6.18
C HIS A 325 12.13 11.73 -5.01
N GLN A 326 11.55 11.60 -3.82
CA GLN A 326 12.23 11.07 -2.64
C GLN A 326 12.52 9.57 -2.77
N GLU A 327 11.57 8.77 -3.28
CA GLU A 327 11.82 7.34 -3.56
C GLU A 327 12.93 7.17 -4.60
N TYR A 328 12.91 7.99 -5.66
CA TYR A 328 13.94 7.98 -6.70
C TYR A 328 15.33 8.21 -6.09
N GLN A 329 15.51 9.31 -5.36
CA GLN A 329 16.78 9.63 -4.70
C GLN A 329 17.24 8.52 -3.75
N LEU A 330 16.33 7.97 -2.95
CA LEU A 330 16.63 6.89 -2.02
C LEU A 330 17.12 5.62 -2.74
N ILE A 331 16.59 5.32 -3.94
CA ILE A 331 16.93 4.13 -4.73
C ILE A 331 18.20 4.33 -5.55
N THR A 332 18.42 5.52 -6.12
CA THR A 332 19.55 5.78 -7.04
C THR A 332 20.81 6.31 -6.37
N THR A 333 20.74 6.76 -5.11
CA THR A 333 21.90 7.29 -4.39
C THR A 333 22.38 6.30 -3.34
N SER A 334 23.64 5.88 -3.44
CA SER A 334 24.28 5.05 -2.41
C SER A 334 24.50 5.85 -1.13
N SER A 335 24.07 5.27 -0.01
CA SER A 335 24.25 5.77 1.36
C SER A 335 25.20 4.90 2.19
N ALA A 336 25.89 3.94 1.56
CA ALA A 336 26.76 2.96 2.24
C ALA A 336 27.84 3.58 3.15
N GLN A 337 28.29 4.80 2.82
CA GLN A 337 29.32 5.54 3.57
C GLN A 337 28.73 6.59 4.53
N ASP A 338 27.40 6.78 4.53
CA ASP A 338 26.68 7.68 5.43
C ASP A 338 25.92 6.85 6.48
N SER A 339 26.59 6.60 7.61
CA SER A 339 26.03 5.76 8.68
C SER A 339 24.72 6.32 9.26
N GLN A 340 24.51 7.64 9.22
CA GLN A 340 23.29 8.26 9.72
C GLN A 340 22.14 8.06 8.73
N ALA A 341 22.36 8.37 7.45
CA ALA A 341 21.33 8.20 6.41
C ALA A 341 20.92 6.74 6.23
N LEU A 342 21.90 5.82 6.20
CA LEU A 342 21.63 4.39 6.09
C LEU A 342 20.99 3.85 7.38
N GLY A 343 21.45 4.27 8.56
CA GLY A 343 20.84 3.90 9.84
C GLY A 343 19.35 4.23 9.89
N LYS A 344 18.98 5.44 9.46
CA LYS A 344 17.57 5.87 9.41
C LYS A 344 16.71 5.00 8.50
N SER A 345 17.27 4.37 7.48
CA SER A 345 16.54 3.44 6.60
C SER A 345 16.22 2.10 7.28
N TYR A 346 16.95 1.74 8.33
CA TYR A 346 16.74 0.54 9.16
C TYR A 346 16.11 0.86 10.54
N GLY A 347 15.68 2.11 10.76
CA GLY A 347 15.02 2.52 11.99
C GLY A 347 15.96 2.66 13.19
N VAL A 348 17.22 3.05 12.95
CA VAL A 348 18.22 3.41 13.97
C VAL A 348 18.86 4.77 13.63
N ASP A 349 19.36 5.52 14.62
CA ASP A 349 19.91 6.85 14.34
C ASP A 349 21.22 6.79 13.53
N ASN A 350 22.09 5.84 13.85
CA ASN A 350 23.37 5.62 13.17
C ASN A 350 23.64 4.11 13.04
N LEU A 351 24.04 3.69 11.85
CA LEU A 351 24.41 2.31 11.57
C LEU A 351 25.85 2.02 12.03
N THR A 352 26.02 1.79 13.33
CA THR A 352 27.30 1.37 13.92
C THR A 352 27.56 -0.13 13.70
N ASN A 353 28.80 -0.59 13.87
CA ASN A 353 29.12 -2.03 13.81
C ASN A 353 28.26 -2.86 14.79
N THR A 354 27.96 -2.34 15.97
CA THR A 354 27.07 -3.00 16.94
C THR A 354 25.64 -3.14 16.43
N GLU A 355 25.12 -2.15 15.70
CA GLU A 355 23.79 -2.25 15.08
C GLU A 355 23.81 -3.21 13.88
N ILE A 356 24.88 -3.23 13.09
CA ILE A 356 25.06 -4.22 12.02
C ILE A 356 25.10 -5.64 12.61
N ASP A 357 25.82 -5.86 13.72
CA ASP A 357 25.88 -7.15 14.40
C ASP A 357 24.49 -7.61 14.90
N LYS A 358 23.65 -6.67 15.39
CA LYS A 358 22.24 -6.99 15.72
C LYS A 358 21.41 -7.36 14.49
N LEU A 359 21.64 -6.69 13.37
CA LEU A 359 20.95 -6.93 12.09
C LEU A 359 21.38 -8.22 11.40
N LYS A 360 22.53 -8.81 11.75
CA LYS A 360 22.90 -10.14 11.25
C LYS A 360 21.90 -11.20 11.70
N ASN A 361 21.36 -11.10 12.91
CA ASN A 361 20.32 -12.01 13.37
C ASN A 361 19.07 -11.92 12.49
N VAL A 362 18.61 -13.06 11.98
CA VAL A 362 17.51 -13.12 10.99
C VAL A 362 16.23 -12.50 11.53
N ASP A 363 15.84 -12.79 12.78
CA ASP A 363 14.58 -12.27 13.34
C ASP A 363 14.60 -10.74 13.44
N ASN A 364 15.73 -10.16 13.86
CA ASN A 364 15.93 -8.71 13.87
C ASN A 364 15.92 -8.13 12.46
N PHE A 365 16.57 -8.78 11.50
CA PHE A 365 16.60 -8.34 10.11
C PHE A 365 15.19 -8.29 9.51
N LEU A 366 14.40 -9.35 9.69
CA LEU A 366 13.01 -9.42 9.22
C LEU A 366 12.15 -8.32 9.89
N ALA A 367 12.29 -8.11 11.19
CA ALA A 367 11.57 -7.06 11.91
C ALA A 367 11.92 -5.64 11.43
N ARG A 368 13.16 -5.40 11.02
CA ARG A 368 13.62 -4.08 10.53
C ARG A 368 13.33 -3.85 9.04
N THR A 369 13.30 -4.88 8.23
CA THR A 369 13.02 -4.76 6.78
C THR A 369 11.54 -4.93 6.44
N GLY A 370 10.77 -5.57 7.32
CA GLY A 370 9.40 -5.99 7.04
C GLY A 370 9.31 -7.10 5.99
N LEU A 371 10.41 -7.81 5.73
CA LEU A 371 10.42 -9.00 4.88
C LEU A 371 9.93 -10.22 5.67
N THR A 372 9.30 -11.14 4.97
CA THR A 372 9.06 -12.51 5.45
C THR A 372 10.30 -13.38 5.26
N LEU A 373 10.36 -14.52 5.96
CA LEU A 373 11.46 -15.47 5.78
C LEU A 373 11.52 -16.01 4.33
N ASP A 374 10.37 -16.19 3.67
CA ASP A 374 10.29 -16.59 2.27
C ASP A 374 10.86 -15.52 1.34
N GLU A 375 10.47 -14.25 1.53
CA GLU A 375 11.07 -13.13 0.79
C GLU A 375 12.59 -13.01 1.05
N LEU A 376 13.06 -13.26 2.28
CA LEU A 376 14.50 -13.29 2.56
C LEU A 376 15.20 -14.41 1.80
N ASN A 377 14.66 -15.62 1.78
CA ASN A 377 15.24 -16.71 0.99
C ASN A 377 15.25 -16.37 -0.51
N GLN A 378 14.17 -15.78 -1.03
CA GLN A 378 14.12 -15.32 -2.42
C GLN A 378 15.13 -14.19 -2.70
N LEU A 379 15.40 -13.32 -1.72
CA LEU A 379 16.39 -12.25 -1.86
C LEU A 379 17.82 -12.84 -1.93
N LEU A 380 18.11 -13.84 -1.11
CA LEU A 380 19.45 -14.42 -0.98
C LEU A 380 19.78 -15.45 -2.07
N TYR A 381 18.78 -16.24 -2.50
CA TYR A 381 18.99 -17.39 -3.39
C TYR A 381 18.20 -17.31 -4.70
N GLN A 382 17.22 -16.39 -4.81
CA GLN A 382 16.35 -16.24 -5.97
C GLN A 382 15.70 -17.59 -6.36
N ASN A 383 15.68 -17.93 -7.64
CA ASN A 383 15.19 -19.21 -8.15
C ASN A 383 16.33 -20.16 -8.54
N LEU A 384 17.52 -20.00 -7.94
CA LEU A 384 18.65 -20.89 -8.20
C LEU A 384 18.43 -22.27 -7.58
N SER A 385 18.80 -23.30 -8.33
CA SER A 385 18.88 -24.67 -7.83
C SER A 385 20.10 -24.86 -6.93
N LYS A 386 20.11 -25.95 -6.15
CA LYS A 386 21.25 -26.28 -5.28
C LYS A 386 22.61 -26.33 -6.01
N PRO A 387 22.75 -26.96 -7.19
CA PRO A 387 24.02 -26.93 -7.94
C PRO A 387 24.46 -25.51 -8.35
N GLU A 388 23.53 -24.62 -8.68
CA GLU A 388 23.85 -23.22 -9.02
C GLU A 388 24.33 -22.43 -7.80
N ILE A 389 23.74 -22.68 -6.63
CA ILE A 389 24.19 -22.08 -5.36
C ILE A 389 25.59 -22.58 -5.00
N GLU A 390 25.84 -23.88 -5.11
CA GLU A 390 27.17 -24.49 -4.87
C GLU A 390 28.23 -24.01 -5.86
N ALA A 391 27.82 -23.68 -7.10
CA ALA A 391 28.67 -23.05 -8.11
C ALA A 391 28.95 -21.55 -7.85
N GLY A 392 28.40 -20.96 -6.78
CA GLY A 392 28.64 -19.58 -6.38
C GLY A 392 27.87 -18.54 -7.18
N MET A 393 26.80 -18.92 -7.89
CA MET A 393 26.05 -18.00 -8.75
C MET A 393 25.40 -16.84 -7.98
N CYS A 394 25.11 -17.01 -6.69
CA CYS A 394 24.62 -15.93 -5.82
C CYS A 394 25.57 -14.72 -5.77
N HIS A 395 26.88 -14.90 -5.93
CA HIS A 395 27.86 -13.81 -5.93
C HIS A 395 27.60 -12.76 -7.03
N GLN A 396 26.94 -13.17 -8.12
CA GLN A 396 26.63 -12.29 -9.25
C GLN A 396 25.51 -11.29 -8.96
N PHE A 397 24.72 -11.51 -7.90
CA PHE A 397 23.57 -10.67 -7.57
C PHE A 397 23.98 -9.25 -7.19
N PHE A 398 23.13 -8.28 -7.50
CA PHE A 398 23.32 -6.87 -7.19
C PHE A 398 23.64 -6.65 -5.70
N ILE A 399 22.93 -7.33 -4.81
CA ILE A 399 23.11 -7.21 -3.36
C ILE A 399 24.52 -7.67 -2.90
N ASN A 400 25.17 -8.56 -3.65
CA ASN A 400 26.46 -9.17 -3.30
C ASN A 400 27.68 -8.52 -3.98
N ARG A 401 27.49 -7.48 -4.81
CA ARG A 401 28.59 -6.78 -5.48
C ARG A 401 29.71 -6.35 -4.52
N GLY A 402 30.95 -6.30 -4.96
CA GLY A 402 32.06 -5.83 -4.12
C GLY A 402 32.38 -6.66 -2.86
N LEU A 403 31.71 -7.78 -2.62
CA LEU A 403 32.19 -8.82 -1.71
C LEU A 403 33.41 -9.52 -2.32
N GLY A 404 34.17 -10.27 -1.50
CA GLY A 404 35.30 -11.07 -1.96
C GLY A 404 34.90 -12.12 -2.99
N ASN A 405 35.88 -12.66 -3.73
CA ASN A 405 35.60 -13.64 -4.79
C ASN A 405 34.78 -14.83 -4.25
N ASN A 406 33.62 -15.07 -4.86
CA ASN A 406 32.64 -16.09 -4.50
C ASN A 406 31.95 -15.93 -3.13
N ASP A 407 32.17 -14.83 -2.41
CA ASP A 407 31.42 -14.52 -1.18
C ASP A 407 30.02 -14.01 -1.53
N TYR A 408 29.00 -14.47 -0.82
CA TYR A 408 27.62 -13.99 -0.97
C TYR A 408 26.89 -14.04 0.37
N LEU A 409 25.87 -13.18 0.50
CA LEU A 409 24.97 -13.19 1.64
C LEU A 409 24.22 -14.52 1.70
N GLN A 410 24.26 -15.19 2.85
CA GLN A 410 23.55 -16.43 3.10
C GLN A 410 23.18 -16.55 4.58
N ILE A 411 22.19 -17.38 4.90
CA ILE A 411 21.90 -17.73 6.28
C ILE A 411 22.88 -18.83 6.70
N SER A 412 23.61 -18.61 7.79
CA SER A 412 24.54 -19.60 8.33
C SER A 412 23.78 -20.89 8.71
N PRO A 413 24.24 -22.09 8.32
CA PRO A 413 23.60 -23.34 8.74
C PRO A 413 23.63 -23.56 10.26
N ASP A 414 24.64 -23.00 10.92
CA ASP A 414 24.93 -23.23 12.35
C ASP A 414 24.45 -22.10 13.27
N SER A 415 24.11 -20.94 12.71
CA SER A 415 23.61 -19.78 13.45
C SER A 415 22.45 -19.12 12.72
N ASN A 416 21.47 -18.57 13.45
CA ASN A 416 20.35 -17.81 12.86
C ASN A 416 20.79 -16.41 12.41
N GLU A 417 21.89 -16.35 11.64
CA GLU A 417 22.58 -15.12 11.24
C GLU A 417 22.86 -15.09 9.73
N ILE A 418 22.73 -13.90 9.16
CA ILE A 418 23.08 -13.59 7.77
C ILE A 418 24.57 -13.24 7.73
N THR A 419 25.35 -14.05 7.00
CA THR A 419 26.79 -13.83 6.83
C THR A 419 27.06 -12.75 5.79
N HIS A 420 28.26 -12.15 5.85
CA HIS A 420 28.73 -11.08 4.95
C HIS A 420 27.91 -9.77 4.97
N LEU A 421 26.97 -9.63 5.91
CA LEU A 421 26.21 -8.40 6.11
C LEU A 421 27.12 -7.27 6.62
N ASN A 422 27.13 -6.15 5.90
CA ASN A 422 27.91 -4.94 6.13
C ASN A 422 27.16 -3.70 5.58
N SER A 423 27.70 -2.49 5.75
CA SER A 423 27.05 -1.26 5.29
C SER A 423 26.76 -1.23 3.78
N ASP A 424 27.69 -1.72 2.94
CA ASP A 424 27.51 -1.75 1.49
C ASP A 424 26.40 -2.72 1.04
N THR A 425 26.36 -3.92 1.64
CA THR A 425 25.28 -4.90 1.37
C THR A 425 23.93 -4.40 1.88
N LEU A 426 23.88 -3.78 3.07
CA LEU A 426 22.66 -3.19 3.63
C LEU A 426 22.13 -2.02 2.78
N ASP A 427 23.02 -1.17 2.26
CA ASP A 427 22.63 -0.12 1.31
C ASP A 427 21.99 -0.72 0.05
N ARG A 428 22.62 -1.74 -0.54
CA ARG A 428 22.09 -2.38 -1.75
C ARG A 428 20.78 -3.11 -1.51
N ILE A 429 20.65 -3.84 -0.41
CA ILE A 429 19.39 -4.46 0.00
C ILE A 429 18.29 -3.40 0.11
N ASN A 430 18.58 -2.28 0.78
CA ASN A 430 17.60 -1.20 0.97
C ASN A 430 17.09 -0.68 -0.38
N ARG A 431 17.97 -0.42 -1.34
CA ARG A 431 17.61 0.13 -2.67
C ARG A 431 16.94 -0.92 -3.56
N PHE A 432 17.48 -2.14 -3.56
CA PHE A 432 16.98 -3.25 -4.38
C PHE A 432 15.59 -3.70 -3.95
N VAL A 433 15.36 -3.92 -2.65
CA VAL A 433 14.06 -4.37 -2.13
C VAL A 433 12.97 -3.33 -2.39
N ARG A 434 13.28 -2.04 -2.20
CA ARG A 434 12.33 -0.95 -2.47
C ARG A 434 11.96 -0.88 -3.94
N LEU A 435 12.96 -0.97 -4.83
CA LEU A 435 12.71 -0.96 -6.27
C LEU A 435 11.88 -2.18 -6.69
N ALA A 436 12.22 -3.38 -6.24
CA ALA A 436 11.46 -4.60 -6.54
C ALA A 436 10.00 -4.49 -6.07
N LYS A 437 9.77 -4.06 -4.83
CA LYS A 437 8.42 -3.86 -4.28
C LYS A 437 7.63 -2.79 -5.03
N LYS A 438 8.29 -1.71 -5.45
CA LYS A 438 7.64 -0.66 -6.25
C LYS A 438 7.24 -1.14 -7.65
N LEU A 439 8.10 -1.91 -8.29
CA LEU A 439 7.86 -2.47 -9.62
C LEU A 439 6.88 -3.65 -9.60
N ASN A 440 6.66 -4.24 -8.41
CA ASN A 440 5.97 -5.52 -8.23
C ASN A 440 6.65 -6.65 -9.04
N TRP A 441 7.98 -6.68 -9.00
CA TRP A 441 8.80 -7.68 -9.67
C TRP A 441 9.41 -8.63 -8.64
N SER A 442 9.66 -9.89 -9.05
CA SER A 442 10.45 -10.80 -8.23
C SER A 442 11.89 -10.30 -8.12
N PHE A 443 12.58 -10.69 -7.04
CA PHE A 443 14.01 -10.39 -6.90
C PHE A 443 14.83 -11.01 -8.05
N ALA A 444 14.45 -12.21 -8.51
CA ALA A 444 15.10 -12.88 -9.62
C ALA A 444 14.97 -12.12 -10.97
N ASP A 445 13.82 -11.50 -11.20
CA ASP A 445 13.58 -10.72 -12.41
C ASP A 445 14.31 -9.38 -12.36
N LEU A 446 14.23 -8.65 -11.24
CA LEU A 446 14.93 -7.37 -11.12
C LEU A 446 16.44 -7.54 -11.23
N ASP A 447 17.02 -8.55 -10.56
CA ASP A 447 18.45 -8.80 -10.65
C ASP A 447 18.90 -9.13 -12.08
N TRP A 448 18.13 -9.96 -12.79
CA TRP A 448 18.38 -10.26 -14.19
C TRP A 448 18.28 -9.04 -15.09
N VAL A 449 17.27 -8.18 -14.88
CA VAL A 449 17.12 -6.92 -15.61
C VAL A 449 18.33 -6.01 -15.38
N LEU A 450 18.78 -5.87 -14.13
CA LEU A 450 19.94 -5.04 -13.80
C LEU A 450 21.21 -5.57 -14.46
N ARG A 451 21.43 -6.89 -14.43
CA ARG A 451 22.55 -7.52 -15.15
C ARG A 451 22.47 -7.28 -16.65
N ALA A 452 21.30 -7.49 -17.24
CA ALA A 452 21.09 -7.34 -18.68
C ALA A 452 21.34 -5.91 -19.18
N ILE A 453 20.96 -4.90 -18.39
CA ILE A 453 21.18 -3.48 -18.71
C ILE A 453 22.66 -3.07 -18.63
N SER A 454 23.44 -3.75 -17.79
CA SER A 454 24.77 -3.32 -17.36
C SER A 454 25.91 -4.25 -17.82
N ASN A 455 25.61 -5.19 -18.71
CA ASN A 455 26.53 -6.23 -19.18
C ASN A 455 27.15 -6.99 -18.00
N ASP A 456 26.31 -7.64 -17.20
CA ASP A 456 26.66 -8.44 -16.02
C ASP A 456 27.36 -7.66 -14.87
N ASN A 457 27.26 -6.34 -14.87
CA ASN A 457 27.76 -5.48 -13.80
C ASN A 457 26.63 -4.64 -13.17
N PRO A 458 25.66 -5.29 -12.49
CA PRO A 458 24.42 -4.66 -12.08
C PRO A 458 24.66 -3.45 -11.17
N LYS A 459 23.96 -2.36 -11.47
CA LYS A 459 23.99 -1.09 -10.74
C LYS A 459 22.61 -0.51 -10.64
N ILE A 460 22.37 0.26 -9.59
CA ILE A 460 21.20 1.13 -9.46
C ILE A 460 21.78 2.49 -9.13
N ASP A 461 21.92 3.35 -10.13
CA ASP A 461 22.42 4.71 -9.97
C ASP A 461 21.78 5.64 -10.98
N ASP A 462 21.93 6.94 -10.73
CA ASP A 462 21.34 8.00 -11.54
C ASP A 462 22.09 8.21 -12.88
N ASP A 463 23.41 8.01 -12.88
CA ASP A 463 24.30 8.34 -14.00
C ASP A 463 24.25 7.33 -15.15
N SER A 464 23.84 6.08 -14.89
CA SER A 464 23.85 4.98 -15.87
C SER A 464 22.59 4.88 -16.74
N ASN A 465 21.63 5.82 -16.60
CA ASN A 465 20.29 5.72 -17.19
C ASN A 465 19.54 4.43 -16.82
N THR A 466 19.90 3.79 -15.70
CA THR A 466 19.32 2.50 -15.30
C THR A 466 17.81 2.59 -15.14
N ILE A 467 17.31 3.65 -14.51
CA ILE A 467 15.87 3.85 -14.31
C ILE A 467 15.12 4.06 -15.63
N ILE A 468 15.72 4.79 -16.58
CA ILE A 468 15.16 4.99 -17.93
C ILE A 468 15.04 3.64 -18.65
N LYS A 469 16.09 2.81 -18.61
CA LYS A 469 16.07 1.49 -19.23
C LYS A 469 15.06 0.56 -18.57
N ILE A 470 14.95 0.54 -17.24
CA ILE A 470 13.92 -0.22 -16.53
C ILE A 470 12.51 0.20 -16.97
N ALA A 471 12.25 1.51 -17.13
CA ALA A 471 10.97 2.00 -17.62
C ALA A 471 10.65 1.48 -19.03
N LYS A 472 11.60 1.57 -19.97
CA LYS A 472 11.45 1.04 -21.34
C LYS A 472 11.20 -0.48 -21.34
N ILE A 473 11.94 -1.22 -20.51
CA ILE A 473 11.79 -2.67 -20.36
C ILE A 473 10.40 -3.02 -19.84
N LYS A 474 9.93 -2.33 -18.80
CA LYS A 474 8.59 -2.53 -18.24
C LYS A 474 7.51 -2.23 -19.29
N GLN A 475 7.65 -1.15 -20.05
CA GLN A 475 6.73 -0.82 -21.15
C GLN A 475 6.67 -1.93 -22.21
N ILE A 476 7.82 -2.45 -22.65
CA ILE A 476 7.88 -3.54 -23.63
C ILE A 476 7.23 -4.81 -23.07
N ALA A 477 7.59 -5.19 -21.83
CA ALA A 477 7.05 -6.37 -21.18
C ALA A 477 5.52 -6.31 -21.03
N GLU A 478 4.97 -5.17 -20.60
CA GLU A 478 3.53 -4.99 -20.40
C GLU A 478 2.77 -4.90 -21.74
N LYS A 479 3.30 -4.14 -22.72
CA LYS A 479 2.68 -3.96 -24.04
C LYS A 479 2.57 -5.27 -24.82
N TYR A 480 3.62 -6.09 -24.78
CA TYR A 480 3.70 -7.35 -25.53
C TYR A 480 3.40 -8.59 -24.67
N LYS A 481 3.12 -8.41 -23.38
CA LYS A 481 2.81 -9.48 -22.40
C LYS A 481 3.89 -10.55 -22.34
N LEU A 482 5.14 -10.10 -22.27
CA LEU A 482 6.32 -10.96 -22.25
C LEU A 482 6.89 -11.06 -20.84
N LYS A 483 7.51 -12.20 -20.53
CA LYS A 483 8.31 -12.34 -19.32
C LYS A 483 9.60 -11.51 -19.43
N LEU A 484 10.12 -11.05 -18.30
CA LEU A 484 11.26 -10.13 -18.25
C LEU A 484 12.55 -10.79 -18.75
N ASP A 485 12.77 -12.08 -18.47
CA ASP A 485 13.88 -12.87 -19.01
C ASP A 485 13.89 -12.91 -20.55
N VAL A 486 12.72 -13.08 -21.18
CA VAL A 486 12.55 -13.02 -22.64
C VAL A 486 12.85 -11.63 -23.16
N VAL A 487 12.31 -10.60 -22.53
CA VAL A 487 12.53 -9.20 -22.95
C VAL A 487 14.01 -8.83 -22.86
N CYS A 488 14.70 -9.21 -21.78
CA CYS A 488 16.14 -8.99 -21.60
C CYS A 488 16.99 -9.67 -22.67
N SER A 489 16.55 -10.79 -23.25
CA SER A 489 17.27 -11.45 -24.33
C SER A 489 17.39 -10.61 -25.62
N PHE A 490 16.62 -9.53 -25.74
CA PHE A 490 16.69 -8.66 -26.92
C PHE A 490 17.97 -7.84 -27.01
N TRP A 491 18.69 -7.63 -25.90
CA TRP A 491 19.99 -6.93 -25.87
C TRP A 491 21.05 -7.68 -25.07
N HIS A 492 20.66 -8.67 -24.28
CA HIS A 492 21.56 -9.51 -23.51
C HIS A 492 21.47 -10.97 -23.97
N ASP A 493 22.40 -11.80 -23.54
CA ASP A 493 22.32 -13.24 -23.73
C ASP A 493 21.10 -13.84 -23.01
N ILE A 494 20.59 -14.95 -23.53
CA ILE A 494 19.45 -15.68 -22.95
C ILE A 494 19.80 -16.18 -21.54
N LYS A 495 18.86 -16.06 -20.60
CA LYS A 495 19.09 -16.42 -19.19
C LYS A 495 19.39 -17.92 -19.05
N THR A 496 20.60 -18.25 -18.61
CA THR A 496 21.07 -19.63 -18.39
C THR A 496 20.91 -20.11 -16.94
N SER A 497 20.39 -19.25 -16.06
CA SER A 497 20.31 -19.52 -14.63
C SER A 497 18.87 -19.47 -14.11
N GLY A 498 18.68 -20.00 -12.91
CA GLY A 498 17.38 -20.09 -12.26
C GLY A 498 16.62 -21.34 -12.67
N VAL A 499 17.30 -22.49 -12.61
CA VAL A 499 16.71 -23.81 -12.92
C VAL A 499 15.54 -24.11 -11.98
N GLY A 500 15.61 -23.62 -10.74
CA GLY A 500 14.67 -23.90 -9.67
C GLY A 500 14.79 -25.33 -9.13
N ASP A 501 13.96 -25.65 -8.14
CA ASP A 501 13.95 -26.98 -7.51
C ASP A 501 13.07 -28.01 -8.24
N ASN A 502 12.35 -27.58 -9.29
CA ASN A 502 11.37 -28.39 -10.00
C ASN A 502 11.90 -28.83 -11.36
N GLU A 503 11.62 -30.10 -11.72
CA GLU A 503 11.73 -30.59 -13.09
C GLU A 503 10.40 -30.37 -13.82
N PRO A 504 10.38 -29.80 -15.05
CA PRO A 504 11.53 -29.38 -15.86
C PRO A 504 12.12 -28.02 -15.45
N SER A 505 13.40 -27.80 -15.78
CA SER A 505 14.14 -26.53 -15.57
C SER A 505 13.33 -25.28 -15.94
N GLN A 506 13.42 -24.27 -15.08
CA GLN A 506 12.80 -22.96 -15.28
C GLN A 506 13.71 -21.93 -15.96
N ALA A 507 15.00 -22.26 -16.19
CA ALA A 507 15.92 -21.38 -16.87
C ALA A 507 15.50 -21.19 -18.34
N LEU A 508 15.51 -19.95 -18.83
CA LEU A 508 15.01 -19.64 -20.17
C LEU A 508 15.78 -20.39 -21.27
N PHE A 509 17.10 -20.55 -21.13
CA PHE A 509 17.92 -21.35 -22.04
C PHE A 509 17.39 -22.79 -22.15
N ASP A 510 17.11 -23.44 -21.02
CA ASP A 510 16.65 -24.83 -20.99
C ASP A 510 15.23 -24.99 -21.57
N ILE A 511 14.35 -24.02 -21.27
CA ILE A 511 12.99 -24.00 -21.84
C ILE A 511 13.03 -23.96 -23.37
N VAL A 512 14.00 -23.24 -23.95
CA VAL A 512 14.10 -23.05 -25.40
C VAL A 512 14.86 -24.18 -26.08
N PHE A 513 16.01 -24.59 -25.55
CA PHE A 513 16.94 -25.50 -26.24
C PHE A 513 16.98 -26.92 -25.66
N ASN A 514 16.57 -27.10 -24.40
CA ASN A 514 16.64 -28.38 -23.67
C ASN A 514 15.26 -28.94 -23.30
N HIS A 515 14.21 -28.48 -23.97
CA HIS A 515 12.88 -29.04 -23.77
C HIS A 515 12.87 -30.55 -24.08
N HIS A 516 12.27 -31.37 -23.22
CA HIS A 516 12.36 -32.84 -23.32
C HIS A 516 11.92 -33.42 -24.68
N TYR A 517 10.90 -32.82 -25.34
CA TYR A 517 10.49 -33.18 -26.70
C TYR A 517 11.55 -32.91 -27.78
N LEU A 518 12.45 -31.94 -27.58
CA LEU A 518 13.56 -31.63 -28.49
C LEU A 518 14.75 -32.57 -28.28
N LEU A 519 14.99 -32.97 -27.02
CA LEU A 519 16.12 -33.81 -26.65
C LEU A 519 15.93 -35.29 -27.03
N GLY A 520 14.70 -35.79 -27.07
CA GLY A 520 14.44 -37.18 -27.46
C GLY A 520 15.14 -38.21 -26.56
N GLY A 521 15.36 -37.87 -25.28
CA GLY A 521 16.09 -38.69 -24.30
C GLY A 521 17.60 -38.44 -24.23
N GLN A 522 18.13 -37.48 -24.99
CA GLN A 522 19.49 -36.97 -24.79
C GLN A 522 19.59 -36.10 -23.52
N GLU A 523 20.79 -36.00 -22.97
CA GLU A 523 21.08 -35.06 -21.89
C GLU A 523 20.88 -33.60 -22.36
N PRO A 524 20.51 -32.69 -21.45
CA PRO A 524 20.49 -31.25 -21.72
C PRO A 524 21.85 -30.76 -22.26
N TYR A 525 21.80 -29.82 -23.20
CA TYR A 525 23.00 -29.19 -23.78
C TYR A 525 23.35 -27.91 -23.02
N HIS A 526 24.55 -27.84 -22.45
CA HIS A 526 25.02 -26.70 -21.66
C HIS A 526 26.40 -26.20 -22.15
N PRO A 527 26.46 -25.53 -23.31
CA PRO A 527 27.71 -25.12 -23.93
C PRO A 527 28.48 -24.08 -23.14
N ASP A 528 29.79 -24.04 -23.33
CA ASP A 528 30.70 -23.05 -22.76
C ASP A 528 30.12 -21.63 -22.76
N TYR A 529 30.03 -21.02 -21.57
CA TYR A 529 29.49 -19.66 -21.39
C TYR A 529 30.39 -18.76 -20.54
N LYS A 530 31.14 -17.90 -21.24
CA LYS A 530 32.15 -17.01 -20.66
C LYS A 530 31.95 -15.54 -21.07
N ASP A 531 32.44 -14.65 -20.22
CA ASP A 531 32.61 -13.24 -20.55
C ASP A 531 33.81 -12.99 -21.49
N LEU A 532 33.99 -11.75 -21.93
CA LEU A 532 35.12 -11.34 -22.78
C LEU A 532 36.48 -11.49 -22.10
N SER A 533 36.51 -11.62 -20.76
CA SER A 533 37.73 -11.82 -19.97
C SER A 533 38.04 -13.31 -19.76
N GLY A 534 37.19 -14.22 -20.23
CA GLY A 534 37.33 -15.66 -20.10
C GLY A 534 36.77 -16.25 -18.79
N ASN A 535 36.08 -15.45 -17.97
CA ASN A 535 35.43 -15.95 -16.75
C ASN A 535 34.08 -16.58 -17.09
N TYR A 536 33.74 -17.68 -16.43
CA TYR A 536 32.43 -18.30 -16.60
C TYR A 536 31.31 -17.40 -16.08
N LEU A 537 30.37 -17.05 -16.96
CA LEU A 537 29.12 -16.38 -16.59
C LEU A 537 28.15 -17.37 -15.95
N ASN A 538 28.18 -18.63 -16.40
CA ASN A 538 27.56 -19.76 -15.70
C ASN A 538 28.58 -20.90 -15.56
N PRO A 539 29.10 -21.17 -14.34
CA PRO A 539 30.08 -22.24 -14.13
C PRO A 539 29.56 -23.65 -14.41
N LEU A 540 28.25 -23.85 -14.57
CA LEU A 540 27.68 -25.15 -14.96
C LEU A 540 27.67 -25.37 -16.48
N TYR A 541 28.01 -24.35 -17.27
CA TYR A 541 28.00 -24.35 -18.72
C TYR A 541 29.44 -24.39 -19.24
N GLN A 542 29.95 -25.61 -19.47
CA GLN A 542 31.35 -25.87 -19.85
C GLN A 542 31.51 -26.86 -21.01
N GLU A 543 30.40 -27.31 -21.61
CA GLU A 543 30.48 -28.30 -22.69
C GLU A 543 31.10 -27.71 -23.95
N THR A 544 31.86 -28.52 -24.69
CA THR A 544 32.40 -28.13 -25.99
C THR A 544 31.25 -27.74 -26.93
N PRO A 545 31.27 -26.54 -27.53
CA PRO A 545 30.22 -26.11 -28.43
C PRO A 545 30.01 -27.08 -29.61
N LEU A 546 28.75 -27.39 -29.91
CA LEU A 546 28.36 -28.10 -31.11
C LEU A 546 28.55 -27.15 -32.30
N THR A 547 28.92 -27.67 -33.47
CA THR A 547 29.12 -26.83 -34.66
C THR A 547 27.98 -26.98 -35.66
N TRP A 548 27.81 -25.95 -36.49
CA TRP A 548 26.89 -25.96 -37.63
C TRP A 548 27.54 -25.43 -38.92
N LYS A 549 27.44 -26.21 -40.00
CA LYS A 549 27.79 -25.79 -41.37
C LYS A 549 26.59 -25.81 -42.31
N VAL A 550 26.37 -24.74 -43.08
CA VAL A 550 25.29 -24.70 -44.08
C VAL A 550 25.62 -25.65 -45.24
N GLY A 551 24.61 -26.38 -45.73
CA GLY A 551 24.73 -27.22 -46.94
C GLY A 551 25.29 -28.63 -46.70
N GLN A 552 25.62 -28.99 -45.46
CA GLN A 552 25.96 -30.37 -45.10
C GLN A 552 24.72 -31.14 -44.64
N ASN A 553 24.65 -32.43 -44.97
CA ASN A 553 23.62 -33.37 -44.51
C ASN A 553 24.24 -34.39 -43.52
N ASN A 554 24.81 -33.89 -42.43
CA ASN A 554 25.48 -34.68 -41.38
C ASN A 554 24.98 -34.27 -39.99
N GLU A 555 25.67 -34.70 -38.93
CA GLU A 555 25.32 -34.39 -37.53
C GLU A 555 25.18 -32.89 -37.26
N THR A 556 25.96 -32.04 -37.92
CA THR A 556 25.87 -30.57 -37.77
C THR A 556 24.53 -30.00 -38.27
N ALA A 557 23.87 -30.68 -39.22
CA ALA A 557 22.54 -30.33 -39.69
C ALA A 557 21.44 -30.74 -38.71
N THR A 558 21.63 -31.84 -37.98
CA THR A 558 20.74 -32.26 -36.88
C THR A 558 20.79 -31.23 -35.74
N ASN A 559 21.98 -30.72 -35.40
CA ASN A 559 22.14 -29.67 -34.40
C ASN A 559 21.37 -28.39 -34.79
N ALA A 560 21.52 -27.94 -36.04
CA ALA A 560 20.78 -26.77 -36.54
C ALA A 560 19.26 -27.00 -36.56
N SER A 561 18.81 -28.22 -36.86
CA SER A 561 17.39 -28.57 -36.83
C SER A 561 16.81 -28.51 -35.42
N ARG A 562 17.58 -28.93 -34.39
CA ARG A 562 17.20 -28.78 -32.98
C ARG A 562 17.10 -27.31 -32.57
N VAL A 563 18.07 -26.49 -32.96
CA VAL A 563 18.05 -25.04 -32.72
C VAL A 563 16.82 -24.40 -33.37
N ALA A 564 16.57 -24.67 -34.65
CA ALA A 564 15.41 -24.15 -35.38
C ALA A 564 14.08 -24.55 -34.70
N ALA A 565 13.97 -25.82 -34.26
CA ALA A 565 12.80 -26.31 -33.54
C ALA A 565 12.57 -25.62 -32.18
N GLY A 566 13.64 -25.40 -31.40
CA GLY A 566 13.58 -24.66 -30.13
C GLY A 566 13.15 -23.20 -30.32
N LEU A 567 13.66 -22.56 -31.36
CA LEU A 567 13.28 -21.20 -31.77
C LEU A 567 11.91 -21.10 -32.43
N ARG A 568 11.31 -22.24 -32.80
CA ARG A 568 10.02 -22.36 -33.52
C ARG A 568 10.03 -21.65 -34.88
N ILE A 569 11.16 -21.74 -35.58
CA ILE A 569 11.33 -21.24 -36.95
C ILE A 569 11.73 -22.37 -37.89
N SER A 570 11.59 -22.17 -39.19
CA SER A 570 12.08 -23.12 -40.19
C SER A 570 13.61 -23.13 -40.26
N LEU A 571 14.18 -24.23 -40.76
CA LEU A 571 15.63 -24.33 -40.98
C LEU A 571 16.12 -23.28 -42.01
N ASP A 572 15.29 -22.91 -42.98
CA ASP A 572 15.65 -21.88 -43.97
C ASP A 572 15.62 -20.46 -43.38
N GLU A 573 14.71 -20.19 -42.45
CA GLU A 573 14.73 -18.94 -41.68
C GLU A 573 15.96 -18.86 -40.75
N LEU A 574 16.33 -19.98 -40.10
CA LEU A 574 17.56 -20.02 -39.31
C LEU A 574 18.80 -19.78 -40.19
N LYS A 575 18.85 -20.35 -41.42
CA LYS A 575 19.91 -20.04 -42.40
C LYS A 575 19.93 -18.56 -42.76
N ALA A 576 18.77 -17.93 -42.96
CA ALA A 576 18.68 -16.50 -43.27
C ALA A 576 19.23 -15.64 -42.12
N LEU A 577 18.89 -15.94 -40.87
CA LEU A 577 19.47 -15.28 -39.70
C LEU A 577 20.98 -15.47 -39.63
N ARG A 578 21.47 -16.70 -39.87
CA ARG A 578 22.90 -16.97 -39.88
C ARG A 578 23.63 -16.10 -40.90
N ILE A 579 23.12 -16.08 -42.13
CA ILE A 579 23.69 -15.27 -43.21
C ILE A 579 23.64 -13.78 -42.85
N ALA A 580 22.57 -13.32 -42.22
CA ALA A 580 22.43 -11.91 -41.88
C ALA A 580 23.42 -11.43 -40.81
N PHE A 581 23.80 -12.29 -39.86
CA PHE A 581 24.50 -11.85 -38.64
C PHE A 581 25.90 -12.41 -38.46
N PHE A 582 26.28 -13.49 -39.15
CA PHE A 582 27.57 -14.17 -38.92
C PHE A 582 28.48 -14.21 -40.17
N SER A 583 28.12 -13.54 -41.26
CA SER A 583 28.81 -13.67 -42.57
C SER A 583 30.07 -12.82 -42.76
N ASN A 584 30.87 -12.60 -41.70
CA ASN A 584 32.19 -11.97 -41.87
C ASN A 584 33.24 -12.90 -42.49
N SER A 585 32.88 -14.14 -42.80
CA SER A 585 33.68 -15.09 -43.55
C SER A 585 32.77 -15.90 -44.48
N ASN A 586 33.32 -16.42 -45.58
CA ASN A 586 32.61 -17.20 -46.60
C ASN A 586 31.57 -18.15 -45.99
N SER A 587 30.43 -18.36 -46.68
CA SER A 587 29.33 -19.26 -46.30
C SER A 587 29.72 -20.74 -46.04
N GLU A 588 31.01 -21.05 -46.11
CA GLU A 588 31.63 -22.35 -45.86
C GLU A 588 32.21 -22.54 -44.44
N GLU A 589 32.34 -21.49 -43.62
CA GLU A 589 32.90 -21.64 -42.26
C GLU A 589 31.90 -22.28 -41.29
N GLU A 590 32.39 -23.00 -40.28
CA GLU A 590 31.55 -23.55 -39.20
C GLU A 590 31.25 -22.45 -38.17
N ILE A 591 30.04 -22.48 -37.60
CA ILE A 591 29.69 -21.64 -36.44
C ILE A 591 29.54 -22.53 -35.21
N ASP A 592 30.15 -22.09 -34.11
CA ASP A 592 29.98 -22.71 -32.80
C ASP A 592 28.65 -22.29 -32.18
N LEU A 593 27.86 -23.25 -31.69
CA LEU A 593 26.56 -23.04 -31.07
C LEU A 593 26.72 -22.71 -29.57
N THR A 594 27.52 -21.67 -29.26
CA THR A 594 27.68 -21.15 -27.90
C THR A 594 26.41 -20.45 -27.40
N VAL A 595 26.32 -20.20 -26.09
CA VAL A 595 25.20 -19.42 -25.51
C VAL A 595 25.05 -18.05 -26.18
N GLN A 596 26.15 -17.35 -26.45
CA GLN A 596 26.14 -16.03 -27.08
C GLN A 596 25.58 -16.11 -28.52
N ASN A 597 26.04 -17.08 -29.31
CA ASN A 597 25.56 -17.24 -30.69
C ASN A 597 24.10 -17.69 -30.74
N LEU A 598 23.69 -18.60 -29.85
CA LEU A 598 22.29 -19.01 -29.70
C LEU A 598 21.39 -17.86 -29.25
N SER A 599 21.92 -16.95 -28.42
CA SER A 599 21.20 -15.74 -27.99
C SER A 599 20.92 -14.79 -29.14
N VAL A 600 21.85 -14.63 -30.10
CA VAL A 600 21.62 -13.85 -31.33
C VAL A 600 20.45 -14.45 -32.12
N PHE A 601 20.44 -15.77 -32.35
CA PHE A 601 19.33 -16.40 -33.06
C PHE A 601 18.00 -16.24 -32.31
N TYR A 602 17.99 -16.44 -30.99
CA TYR A 602 16.79 -16.27 -30.16
C TYR A 602 16.24 -14.85 -30.21
N ARG A 603 17.10 -13.85 -30.01
CA ARG A 603 16.78 -12.43 -30.08
C ARG A 603 16.04 -12.06 -31.35
N HIS A 604 16.63 -12.37 -32.50
CA HIS A 604 16.06 -12.01 -33.79
C HIS A 604 14.81 -12.82 -34.14
N ALA A 605 14.76 -14.10 -33.79
CA ALA A 605 13.57 -14.93 -33.97
C ALA A 605 12.37 -14.42 -33.14
N GLN A 606 12.61 -14.07 -31.87
CA GLN A 606 11.59 -13.53 -30.99
C GLN A 606 11.13 -12.13 -31.42
N LEU A 607 12.05 -11.22 -31.76
CA LEU A 607 11.70 -9.88 -32.24
C LEU A 607 10.89 -9.93 -33.53
N ALA A 608 11.26 -10.79 -34.48
CA ALA A 608 10.45 -11.01 -35.69
C ALA A 608 9.04 -11.51 -35.36
N THR A 609 8.93 -12.47 -34.43
CA THR A 609 7.65 -13.01 -33.95
C THR A 609 6.77 -11.93 -33.33
N ILE A 610 7.33 -11.08 -32.46
CA ILE A 610 6.61 -9.99 -31.79
C ILE A 610 6.22 -8.89 -32.79
N ALA A 611 7.12 -8.58 -33.72
CA ALA A 611 6.86 -7.71 -34.85
C ALA A 611 5.82 -8.28 -35.83
N LYS A 612 5.46 -9.57 -35.69
CA LYS A 612 4.58 -10.32 -36.60
C LYS A 612 5.05 -10.21 -38.05
N LEU A 613 6.37 -10.24 -38.25
CA LEU A 613 7.01 -10.21 -39.54
C LEU A 613 7.70 -11.56 -39.78
N PRO A 614 7.52 -12.19 -40.96
CA PRO A 614 8.40 -13.27 -41.40
C PRO A 614 9.86 -12.84 -41.33
N ILE A 615 10.77 -13.78 -41.06
CA ILE A 615 12.20 -13.47 -40.85
C ILE A 615 12.80 -12.69 -42.02
N GLU A 616 12.42 -13.02 -43.26
CA GLU A 616 12.84 -12.29 -44.46
C GLU A 616 12.44 -10.80 -44.39
N GLN A 617 11.18 -10.51 -44.03
CA GLN A 617 10.67 -9.15 -43.90
C GLN A 617 11.30 -8.39 -42.73
N TYR A 618 11.51 -9.08 -41.61
CA TYR A 618 12.19 -8.54 -40.45
C TYR A 618 13.63 -8.13 -40.79
N LEU A 619 14.37 -8.95 -41.54
CA LEU A 619 15.74 -8.63 -41.97
C LEU A 619 15.78 -7.42 -42.93
N ILE A 620 14.79 -7.27 -43.81
CA ILE A 620 14.67 -6.08 -44.67
C ILE A 620 14.40 -4.85 -43.80
N LEU A 621 13.46 -4.94 -42.85
CA LEU A 621 13.18 -3.85 -41.92
C LEU A 621 14.45 -3.40 -41.20
N LEU A 622 15.20 -4.34 -40.59
CA LEU A 622 16.45 -4.03 -39.90
C LEU A 622 17.47 -3.35 -40.82
N ARG A 623 17.56 -3.76 -42.08
CA ARG A 623 18.44 -3.11 -43.06
C ARG A 623 18.02 -1.67 -43.34
N LEU A 624 16.73 -1.42 -43.51
CA LEU A 624 16.18 -0.08 -43.79
C LEU A 624 16.44 0.90 -42.65
N ILE A 625 16.38 0.46 -41.40
CA ILE A 625 16.68 1.30 -40.23
C ILE A 625 18.15 1.19 -39.78
N ASN A 626 19.01 0.54 -40.55
CA ASN A 626 20.43 0.34 -40.24
C ASN A 626 20.69 -0.32 -38.86
N LYS A 627 19.87 -1.32 -38.50
CA LYS A 627 19.97 -2.13 -37.27
C LYS A 627 20.18 -3.61 -37.57
N GLN A 628 20.82 -3.96 -38.67
CA GLN A 628 21.21 -5.35 -38.94
C GLN A 628 22.50 -5.71 -38.16
N ILE A 629 22.41 -5.72 -36.82
CA ILE A 629 23.52 -5.99 -35.89
C ILE A 629 23.17 -7.18 -34.98
N GLN A 630 24.18 -7.87 -34.45
CA GLN A 630 23.99 -9.06 -33.62
C GLN A 630 23.36 -8.76 -32.25
N ILE A 631 23.82 -7.71 -31.59
CA ILE A 631 23.43 -7.34 -30.22
C ILE A 631 22.90 -5.91 -30.26
N PHE A 632 21.70 -5.73 -29.71
CA PHE A 632 21.04 -4.43 -29.63
C PHE A 632 21.35 -3.72 -28.32
N ALA A 633 21.21 -2.39 -28.29
CA ALA A 633 20.90 -1.64 -27.08
C ALA A 633 19.38 -1.68 -26.79
N VAL A 634 18.98 -1.30 -25.58
CA VAL A 634 17.55 -1.18 -25.21
C VAL A 634 16.84 -0.19 -26.14
N GLU A 635 17.53 0.88 -26.50
CA GLU A 635 17.05 1.94 -27.39
C GLU A 635 16.80 1.43 -28.82
N ASP A 636 17.67 0.57 -29.34
CA ASP A 636 17.50 -0.01 -30.67
C ASP A 636 16.23 -0.86 -30.75
N VAL A 637 15.92 -1.60 -29.68
CA VAL A 637 14.70 -2.42 -29.62
C VAL A 637 13.44 -1.55 -29.60
N VAL A 638 13.47 -0.43 -28.87
CA VAL A 638 12.37 0.55 -28.89
C VAL A 638 12.18 1.10 -30.31
N GLU A 639 13.27 1.53 -30.95
CA GLU A 639 13.25 2.05 -32.33
C GLU A 639 12.69 1.04 -33.34
N ILE A 640 13.11 -0.23 -33.26
CA ILE A 640 12.60 -1.32 -34.10
C ILE A 640 11.08 -1.47 -33.91
N LEU A 641 10.61 -1.53 -32.66
CA LEU A 641 9.20 -1.76 -32.36
C LEU A 641 8.32 -0.56 -32.75
N ASP A 642 8.81 0.66 -32.59
CA ASP A 642 8.13 1.87 -33.03
C ASP A 642 8.05 1.94 -34.56
N MET A 643 9.11 1.55 -35.27
CA MET A 643 9.08 1.46 -36.72
C MET A 643 8.07 0.42 -37.21
N VAL A 644 7.92 -0.72 -36.51
CA VAL A 644 6.87 -1.70 -36.83
C VAL A 644 5.47 -1.12 -36.62
N VAL A 645 5.26 -0.35 -35.55
CA VAL A 645 3.98 0.34 -35.31
C VAL A 645 3.70 1.36 -36.39
N TRP A 646 4.70 2.15 -36.78
CA TRP A 646 4.57 3.13 -37.85
C TRP A 646 4.26 2.47 -39.19
N LEU A 647 4.96 1.39 -39.54
CA LEU A 647 4.75 0.63 -40.79
C LEU A 647 3.31 0.11 -40.89
N ARG A 648 2.75 -0.40 -39.79
CA ARG A 648 1.35 -0.85 -39.75
C ARG A 648 0.35 0.30 -39.90
N LYS A 649 0.66 1.48 -39.35
CA LYS A 649 -0.20 2.67 -39.44
C LYS A 649 -0.16 3.29 -40.83
N SER A 650 0.99 3.25 -41.51
CA SER A 650 1.13 3.81 -42.86
C SER A 650 0.48 2.95 -43.94
N GLY A 651 0.27 1.65 -43.67
CA GLY A 651 -0.30 0.71 -44.63
C GLY A 651 0.70 0.16 -45.64
N PHE A 652 1.97 0.56 -45.56
CA PHE A 652 3.03 0.05 -46.44
C PHE A 652 3.46 -1.37 -46.04
N HIS A 653 3.74 -2.19 -47.05
CA HIS A 653 4.51 -3.40 -46.87
C HIS A 653 6.02 -3.07 -46.86
N VAL A 654 6.81 -3.81 -46.05
CA VAL A 654 8.28 -3.60 -45.99
C VAL A 654 8.98 -3.68 -47.36
N TYR A 655 8.51 -4.51 -48.30
CA TYR A 655 9.07 -4.59 -49.65
C TYR A 655 8.75 -3.34 -50.48
N GLU A 656 7.57 -2.75 -50.30
CA GLU A 656 7.22 -1.49 -50.96
C GLU A 656 8.08 -0.37 -50.42
N LEU A 657 8.33 -0.35 -49.11
CA LEU A 657 9.22 0.62 -48.50
C LEU A 657 10.67 0.47 -48.99
N ASP A 658 11.19 -0.76 -49.06
CA ASP A 658 12.53 -1.02 -49.61
C ASP A 658 12.63 -0.65 -51.09
N TYR A 659 11.57 -0.89 -51.86
CA TYR A 659 11.50 -0.48 -53.25
C TYR A 659 11.48 1.05 -53.41
N ILE A 660 10.66 1.76 -52.62
CA ILE A 660 10.56 3.22 -52.67
C ILE A 660 11.88 3.89 -52.26
N LEU A 661 12.53 3.37 -51.23
CA LEU A 661 13.75 3.98 -50.67
C LEU A 661 15.01 3.59 -51.44
N ASN A 662 15.12 2.33 -51.88
CA ASN A 662 16.35 1.78 -52.45
C ASN A 662 16.20 1.25 -53.89
N GLY A 663 14.99 1.18 -54.44
CA GLY A 663 14.73 0.58 -55.75
C GLY A 663 14.84 -0.94 -55.79
N THR A 664 14.86 -1.61 -54.63
CA THR A 664 15.05 -3.07 -54.55
C THR A 664 13.80 -3.82 -55.00
N GLU A 665 13.86 -4.48 -56.15
CA GLU A 665 12.78 -5.34 -56.63
C GLU A 665 12.59 -6.57 -55.73
N SER A 666 11.35 -7.04 -55.61
CA SER A 666 11.01 -8.27 -54.91
C SER A 666 9.93 -9.07 -55.65
N LYS A 667 9.66 -10.30 -55.19
CA LYS A 667 8.53 -11.10 -55.69
C LYS A 667 7.16 -10.41 -55.52
N TYR A 668 7.06 -9.42 -54.64
CA TYR A 668 5.82 -8.71 -54.33
C TYR A 668 5.76 -7.31 -54.94
N VAL A 669 6.90 -6.70 -55.24
CA VAL A 669 7.02 -5.35 -55.78
C VAL A 669 7.98 -5.40 -56.97
N GLY A 670 7.42 -5.34 -58.17
CA GLY A 670 8.19 -5.33 -59.42
C GLY A 670 8.43 -3.92 -59.92
N LYS A 671 9.30 -3.80 -60.93
CA LYS A 671 9.53 -2.55 -61.64
C LYS A 671 8.24 -1.88 -62.13
N TRP A 672 8.08 -0.61 -61.77
CA TRP A 672 7.08 0.30 -62.36
C TRP A 672 7.43 0.70 -63.81
N ASP A 673 8.71 0.61 -64.18
CA ASP A 673 9.25 1.07 -65.47
C ASP A 673 9.40 -0.11 -66.44
N LYS A 674 8.38 -0.97 -66.54
CA LYS A 674 8.35 -1.96 -67.62
C LYS A 674 8.43 -1.21 -68.94
N GLU A 675 9.29 -1.66 -69.84
CA GLU A 675 9.57 -0.97 -71.10
C GLU A 675 8.28 -0.72 -71.90
N GLU A 676 7.32 -1.63 -71.81
CA GLU A 676 5.96 -1.51 -72.37
C GLU A 676 5.14 -0.37 -71.75
N ASP A 677 5.23 -0.14 -70.44
CA ASP A 677 4.50 0.90 -69.72
C ASP A 677 5.16 2.27 -69.91
N ILE A 678 6.49 2.33 -69.95
CA ILE A 678 7.22 3.55 -70.34
C ILE A 678 6.88 3.91 -71.78
N GLN A 679 6.86 2.93 -72.68
CA GLN A 679 6.54 3.18 -74.08
C GLN A 679 5.09 3.65 -74.24
N ARG A 680 4.13 3.04 -73.54
CA ARG A 680 2.74 3.52 -73.49
C ARG A 680 2.63 4.93 -72.91
N PHE A 681 3.40 5.25 -71.88
CA PHE A 681 3.46 6.60 -71.30
C PHE A 681 4.09 7.61 -72.28
N LEU A 682 5.16 7.25 -72.99
CA LEU A 682 5.78 8.10 -73.99
C LEU A 682 4.87 8.29 -75.21
N GLU A 683 4.16 7.24 -75.65
CA GLU A 683 3.15 7.31 -76.72
C GLU A 683 1.93 8.15 -76.29
N SER A 684 1.52 8.06 -75.00
CA SER A 684 0.46 8.93 -74.47
C SER A 684 0.91 10.39 -74.43
N LEU A 685 2.16 10.67 -74.09
CA LEU A 685 2.74 12.03 -74.19
C LEU A 685 2.82 12.54 -75.64
N GLN A 686 3.09 11.66 -76.62
CA GLN A 686 3.12 12.03 -78.04
C GLN A 686 1.71 12.29 -78.62
N THR A 687 0.67 11.70 -78.04
CA THR A 687 -0.74 11.93 -78.44
C THR A 687 -1.34 13.18 -77.81
N ILE A 688 -0.67 13.79 -76.82
CA ILE A 688 -0.97 15.14 -76.35
C ILE A 688 -0.61 16.12 -77.48
N LYS A 689 -1.61 16.43 -78.33
CA LYS A 689 -1.53 17.59 -79.22
C LYS A 689 -1.58 18.84 -78.35
N ILE A 690 -0.42 19.41 -78.07
CA ILE A 690 -0.37 20.82 -77.66
C ILE A 690 -0.93 21.61 -78.84
N ASP A 691 -2.15 22.12 -78.69
CA ASP A 691 -2.75 23.05 -79.63
C ASP A 691 -1.94 24.35 -79.58
N ARG A 692 -0.86 24.40 -80.38
CA ARG A 692 0.04 25.55 -80.46
C ARG A 692 -0.72 26.84 -80.75
N HIS A 693 -1.84 26.75 -81.46
CA HIS A 693 -2.65 27.91 -81.78
C HIS A 693 -3.28 28.53 -80.52
N LYS A 694 -3.75 27.70 -79.58
CA LYS A 694 -4.25 28.17 -78.28
C LYS A 694 -3.13 28.60 -77.34
N ALA A 695 -1.96 27.97 -77.41
CA ALA A 695 -0.79 28.39 -76.64
C ALA A 695 -0.29 29.78 -77.08
N ASP A 696 -0.28 30.03 -78.39
CA ASP A 696 0.10 31.32 -78.98
C ASP A 696 -0.96 32.40 -78.70
N GLU A 697 -2.25 32.08 -78.77
CA GLU A 697 -3.36 32.98 -78.43
C GLU A 697 -3.33 33.41 -76.95
N LEU A 698 -2.99 32.48 -76.04
CA LEU A 698 -2.85 32.76 -74.60
C LEU A 698 -1.56 33.52 -74.27
N LEU A 699 -0.47 33.28 -75.02
CA LEU A 699 0.75 34.10 -74.98
C LEU A 699 0.47 35.55 -75.43
N GLU A 700 -0.43 35.73 -76.39
CA GLU A 700 -0.88 37.03 -76.85
C GLU A 700 -1.78 37.72 -75.82
N GLU A 701 -2.75 37.01 -75.23
CA GLU A 701 -3.57 37.51 -74.11
C GLU A 701 -2.73 37.90 -72.89
N LEU A 702 -1.77 37.06 -72.49
CA LEU A 702 -0.86 37.33 -71.38
C LEU A 702 0.04 38.55 -71.66
N LYS A 703 0.51 38.74 -72.89
CA LYS A 703 1.24 39.95 -73.29
C LYS A 703 0.37 41.19 -73.14
N THR A 704 -0.88 41.16 -73.60
CA THR A 704 -1.81 42.30 -73.41
C THR A 704 -2.14 42.59 -71.94
N ILE A 705 -2.21 41.58 -71.07
CA ILE A 705 -2.43 41.79 -69.63
C ILE A 705 -1.20 42.43 -68.97
N VAL A 706 0.00 41.97 -69.34
CA VAL A 706 1.27 42.52 -68.85
C VAL A 706 1.48 43.96 -69.33
N ASP A 707 1.23 44.25 -70.61
CA ASP A 707 1.41 45.57 -71.22
C ASP A 707 0.42 46.63 -70.68
N ASN A 708 -0.74 46.20 -70.17
CA ASN A 708 -1.75 47.10 -69.58
C ASN A 708 -1.61 47.28 -68.05
N SER A 709 -0.64 46.61 -67.40
CA SER A 709 -0.42 46.73 -65.96
C SER A 709 0.51 47.89 -65.61
N THR A 710 -0.04 49.03 -65.18
CA THR A 710 0.74 50.27 -64.92
C THR A 710 0.95 50.60 -63.44
N SER A 711 0.80 49.65 -62.50
CA SER A 711 1.07 49.92 -61.08
C SER A 711 1.63 48.70 -60.30
N SER A 712 2.51 48.97 -59.34
CA SER A 712 3.23 47.94 -58.58
C SER A 712 2.41 47.25 -57.48
N SER A 713 1.11 47.52 -57.36
CA SER A 713 0.21 46.80 -56.44
C SER A 713 -0.49 45.59 -57.08
N ASP A 714 -0.27 45.34 -58.38
CA ASP A 714 -0.99 44.31 -59.15
C ASP A 714 -0.22 42.99 -59.32
N THR A 715 0.99 42.85 -58.77
CA THR A 715 1.84 41.66 -58.99
C THR A 715 1.32 40.38 -58.34
N GLN A 716 0.65 40.46 -57.19
CA GLN A 716 0.03 39.27 -56.55
C GLN A 716 -1.25 38.84 -57.26
N TYR A 717 -2.06 39.79 -57.75
CA TYR A 717 -3.24 39.49 -58.55
C TYR A 717 -2.83 38.96 -59.94
N LEU A 718 -1.76 39.48 -60.55
CA LEU A 718 -1.22 38.93 -61.79
C LEU A 718 -0.71 37.50 -61.62
N LEU A 719 0.01 37.18 -60.53
CA LEU A 719 0.55 35.83 -60.29
C LEU A 719 -0.52 34.78 -59.98
N SER A 720 -1.58 35.14 -59.23
CA SER A 720 -2.71 34.22 -59.00
C SER A 720 -3.51 33.98 -60.28
N THR A 721 -3.71 35.02 -61.08
CA THR A 721 -4.45 34.94 -62.35
C THR A 721 -3.63 34.22 -63.44
N LEU A 722 -2.31 34.40 -63.46
CA LEU A 722 -1.39 33.61 -64.28
C LEU A 722 -1.39 32.13 -63.87
N TRP A 723 -1.34 31.82 -62.57
CA TRP A 723 -1.37 30.44 -62.09
C TRP A 723 -2.69 29.74 -62.39
N GLU A 724 -3.85 30.37 -62.12
CA GLU A 724 -5.16 29.79 -62.43
C GLU A 724 -5.39 29.63 -63.94
N ASN A 725 -4.94 30.58 -64.77
CA ASN A 725 -5.09 30.47 -66.22
C ASN A 725 -4.11 29.49 -66.84
N VAL A 726 -2.88 29.36 -66.32
CA VAL A 726 -1.90 28.35 -66.78
C VAL A 726 -2.34 26.94 -66.35
N MET A 727 -2.81 26.76 -65.11
CA MET A 727 -3.34 25.46 -64.65
C MET A 727 -4.69 25.13 -65.31
N GLY A 728 -5.54 26.13 -65.54
CA GLY A 728 -6.77 26.00 -66.33
C GLY A 728 -6.49 25.69 -67.81
N PHE A 729 -5.40 26.20 -68.38
CA PHE A 729 -4.93 25.87 -69.73
C PHE A 729 -4.35 24.45 -69.81
N ILE A 730 -3.55 24.03 -68.83
CA ILE A 730 -3.08 22.63 -68.76
C ILE A 730 -4.30 21.68 -68.65
N GLY A 731 -5.33 22.05 -67.89
CA GLY A 731 -6.58 21.30 -67.78
C GLY A 731 -7.52 21.37 -69.00
N ARG A 732 -7.37 22.35 -69.90
CA ARG A 732 -8.24 22.55 -71.09
C ARG A 732 -7.57 22.26 -72.44
N THR A 733 -6.24 22.18 -72.48
CA THR A 733 -5.46 22.02 -73.73
C THR A 733 -4.89 20.61 -73.89
N ILE A 734 -4.88 19.80 -72.83
CA ILE A 734 -4.64 18.36 -72.94
C ILE A 734 -5.97 17.69 -73.32
N VAL A 735 -6.17 17.38 -74.60
CA VAL A 735 -7.24 16.46 -75.00
C VAL A 735 -6.76 15.05 -74.68
N LEU A 736 -7.16 14.54 -73.51
CA LEU A 736 -6.96 13.14 -73.16
C LEU A 736 -7.85 12.28 -74.09
N PRO A 737 -7.39 11.11 -74.54
CA PRO A 737 -8.28 10.13 -75.17
C PRO A 737 -9.45 9.81 -74.23
N ASP A 738 -10.68 9.67 -74.74
CA ASP A 738 -11.89 9.38 -73.93
C ASP A 738 -11.69 8.20 -72.96
N SER A 739 -10.85 7.23 -73.33
CA SER A 739 -10.48 6.09 -72.49
C SER A 739 -9.67 6.50 -71.26
N VAL A 740 -8.71 7.42 -71.40
CA VAL A 740 -7.84 7.91 -70.33
C VAL A 740 -8.60 8.88 -69.42
N GLU A 741 -9.45 9.73 -69.99
CA GLU A 741 -10.31 10.61 -69.19
C GLU A 741 -11.30 9.79 -68.34
N LYS A 742 -11.83 8.70 -68.89
CA LYS A 742 -12.68 7.76 -68.16
C LYS A 742 -11.92 7.02 -67.07
N GLU A 743 -10.70 6.54 -67.36
CA GLU A 743 -9.87 5.80 -66.40
C GLU A 743 -9.39 6.69 -65.23
N ILE A 744 -9.08 7.96 -65.50
CA ILE A 744 -8.78 8.96 -64.48
C ILE A 744 -10.03 9.29 -63.65
N LYS A 745 -11.19 9.50 -64.28
CA LYS A 745 -12.47 9.75 -63.57
C LYS A 745 -12.92 8.55 -62.74
N ASP A 746 -12.71 7.34 -63.23
CA ASP A 746 -13.03 6.10 -62.52
C ASP A 746 -12.04 5.91 -61.36
N SER A 747 -10.76 6.22 -61.54
CA SER A 747 -9.74 6.20 -60.47
C SER A 747 -10.03 7.25 -59.38
N PHE A 748 -10.41 8.48 -59.76
CA PHE A 748 -10.82 9.52 -58.81
C PHE A 748 -12.10 9.16 -58.04
N LYS A 749 -13.08 8.53 -58.70
CA LYS A 749 -14.29 8.01 -58.04
C LYS A 749 -14.00 6.85 -57.10
N GLU A 750 -13.02 6.02 -57.41
CA GLU A 750 -12.60 4.92 -56.53
C GLU A 750 -11.84 5.46 -55.30
N ILE A 751 -11.03 6.52 -55.49
CA ILE A 751 -10.37 7.25 -54.40
C ILE A 751 -11.40 7.98 -53.50
N GLU A 752 -12.41 8.65 -54.08
CA GLU A 752 -13.51 9.27 -53.32
C GLU A 752 -14.38 8.25 -52.57
N LYS A 753 -14.60 7.06 -53.14
CA LYS A 753 -15.34 5.97 -52.46
C LYS A 753 -14.58 5.39 -51.27
N GLN A 754 -13.26 5.41 -51.29
CA GLN A 754 -12.42 4.86 -50.22
C GLN A 754 -12.23 5.83 -49.05
N ASN A 755 -12.65 7.10 -49.18
CA ASN A 755 -12.55 8.07 -48.08
C ASN A 755 -13.80 8.98 -47.97
N PRO A 756 -14.90 8.51 -47.35
CA PRO A 756 -16.16 9.25 -47.31
C PRO A 756 -16.24 10.32 -46.20
N GLN A 757 -15.23 10.47 -45.36
CA GLN A 757 -15.21 11.49 -44.29
C GLN A 757 -13.95 12.35 -44.40
N GLY A 758 -14.15 13.60 -44.81
CA GLY A 758 -13.08 14.59 -44.95
C GLY A 758 -12.61 15.12 -43.60
N GLU A 759 -11.60 14.47 -43.03
CA GLU A 759 -10.72 15.09 -42.03
C GLU A 759 -9.26 15.01 -42.50
N ASP A 760 -8.64 16.20 -42.54
CA ASP A 760 -7.23 16.54 -42.78
C ASP A 760 -6.41 15.58 -43.66
N THR A 761 -6.42 15.87 -44.95
CA THR A 761 -5.44 15.32 -45.89
C THR A 761 -4.21 16.23 -45.97
N ASP A 762 -3.08 15.67 -45.56
CA ASP A 762 -1.73 16.23 -45.66
C ASP A 762 -1.42 16.65 -47.12
N PRO A 763 -0.94 17.87 -47.40
CA PRO A 763 -0.72 18.38 -48.77
C PRO A 763 0.28 17.57 -49.61
N ILE A 764 1.00 16.61 -49.00
CA ILE A 764 1.95 15.74 -49.68
C ILE A 764 1.24 14.63 -50.49
N TYR A 765 0.01 14.25 -50.13
CA TYR A 765 -0.70 13.15 -50.82
C TYR A 765 -1.34 13.54 -52.16
N LEU A 766 -1.39 14.85 -52.47
CA LEU A 766 -2.01 15.41 -53.68
C LEU A 766 -1.00 16.05 -54.66
N ARG A 767 0.29 16.06 -54.30
CA ARG A 767 1.40 16.43 -55.20
C ARG A 767 2.02 15.18 -55.79
#